data_AF-A0A074Y8U2-F1
#
_entry.id   AF-A0A074Y8U2-F1
#
_cell.length_a   1.000
_cell.length_b   1.000
_cell.length_c   1.000
_cell.angle_alpha   90.00
_cell.angle_beta   90.00
_cell.angle_gamma   90.00
#
_symmetry.space_group_name_H-M   'P 1'
#
loop_
_entity.id
_entity.type
_entity.pdbx_description
1 polymer ?
#
loop_
_entity_poly.entity_id
_entity_poly.type
_entity_poly.pdbx_seq_one_letter_code
_entity_poly.pdbx_strand_id
1 'polypeptide(L)'
;MDDHYVFSKTAQSSQHELSLVSALGESNHDTTKHEPTSPIMPERLDHDFKHSMQHEPRSPSVFEGLRTELARHQIDVSGIHATDFAWLSEDTANAADLQRLKHCAILTTNDQVLGVLDLQLSLPNTPPLTLGTHHYFRAWTFEFAELLAVIQHMKDDDHYSQETRAWKRIIEDYTGSITNVTIRYVGTVQGPRRPIDRYLEDLGMRTSGLLAEFARAISVVCPHVEAQAKIFLIPEASLPFTETIQRKENVERMLIALFDYTTLLNRQLGGFLVSYVPPAGDNEYFAALKTDVGARFRASSQGIIPPGPAAGVERRFYVSSQITSPSLLSGLEKHFKQLQAYANSNPEICGTSHHFISDELCAVLLAQAIPTLYKGQNLTVYVGKDLPVEEFLSPTHFLGVESHAGNFVRQTLESVARIEASNHGREFQHSDFSPYEDSFCIVDLWCWLKHDHLAPASEFLRRYLELVQPLVVTIFGRDPVDLILSDFDVNCDRRLQNLTPVVGVPSIQYHDQPGANEAHDPNAAFVAIPAFHPGRDKHGSQTQPIRRLVDISMKHTFLVTQIAMDMLDEPDVESRFSTRFDLCQEILHRLSNLSQEGNNFLLLLEKTKADVESILRHSMTKSETDDARSMLNRDAYEILLSFGIARGDAGSNERISQIDSLWDDEVALLHLVFSHIPELKRLWMNQFLQLAPRQSLLLAAIAGVHPDAYADMVMSLLRPEWQEPGSWLQNQPYTIQYGLWVHRGESESLKNRVMYPDQVLTAFDLQARPIGFPQRADGKILTVDFNLPKSAIPKGSTESRALVYTSLGIDLVDGNGRVFRSERSGRATLGATIPRQAIKSQSVKRELWLEVLNAHDIDPLLEDNEDDDAADDWGRKGVAMLSPRAKSITPRQSTPPKPNDANYPLYFFLEQSFPHGGHFDLASLEKYSMSKEHTKAFVDLLKTPRFREHPYSKEWLEKLDLPLPSTGLLTSNLPLLRNVKRVQRATHKRDEYLLIGPPGSAVPDPFDMMERQCCISQEVMKTYLKNKKNVSTDVEESVANKRTSKYPIKGSQKRSKQRI
;
A
#
# COMPACT_ATOMS: atom_id res chain seq x y z
N MET A 1 8.52 -50.31 -39.27
CA MET A 1 9.16 -50.50 -37.97
C MET A 1 8.11 -50.18 -36.91
N ASP A 2 7.07 -51.02 -36.88
CA ASP A 2 6.59 -51.87 -35.77
C ASP A 2 7.05 -51.39 -34.37
N ASP A 3 6.19 -51.14 -33.38
CA ASP A 3 5.05 -51.96 -32.95
C ASP A 3 3.85 -51.15 -32.43
N HIS A 4 2.66 -51.71 -32.70
CA HIS A 4 1.38 -51.39 -32.08
C HIS A 4 1.29 -52.03 -30.69
N TYR A 5 0.79 -51.29 -29.67
CA TYR A 5 0.26 -51.90 -28.45
C TYR A 5 -1.20 -51.51 -28.23
N VAL A 6 -2.05 -52.53 -28.29
CA VAL A 6 -3.50 -52.54 -28.06
C VAL A 6 -3.76 -52.85 -26.59
N PHE A 7 -4.57 -52.06 -25.89
CA PHE A 7 -5.08 -52.41 -24.56
C PHE A 7 -6.41 -53.18 -24.68
N SER A 8 -6.37 -54.46 -24.33
CA SER A 8 -7.56 -55.31 -24.14
C SER A 8 -8.11 -55.14 -22.71
N LYS A 9 -9.42 -54.85 -22.60
CA LYS A 9 -10.19 -54.99 -21.35
C LYS A 9 -10.47 -56.46 -21.08
N THR A 10 -10.10 -56.94 -19.89
CA THR A 10 -10.61 -58.19 -19.32
C THR A 10 -11.17 -57.90 -17.94
N ALA A 11 -12.49 -58.02 -17.82
CA ALA A 11 -13.20 -58.09 -16.55
C ALA A 11 -13.19 -59.54 -16.08
N GLN A 12 -12.78 -59.79 -14.84
CA GLN A 12 -13.08 -61.03 -14.14
C GLN A 12 -13.59 -60.75 -12.73
N SER A 13 -14.76 -61.32 -12.49
CA SER A 13 -15.48 -61.49 -11.24
C SER A 13 -14.76 -62.49 -10.34
N SER A 14 -14.80 -62.27 -9.03
CA SER A 14 -14.75 -63.34 -8.06
C SER A 14 -15.45 -62.91 -6.76
N GLN A 15 -16.59 -63.56 -6.51
CA GLN A 15 -17.26 -63.67 -5.22
C GLN A 15 -16.41 -64.49 -4.24
N HIS A 16 -16.47 -64.20 -2.94
CA HIS A 16 -16.61 -65.24 -1.92
C HIS A 16 -17.16 -64.68 -0.59
N GLU A 17 -18.05 -65.48 -0.03
CA GLU A 17 -18.84 -65.36 1.20
C GLU A 17 -17.99 -65.46 2.49
N LEU A 18 -18.50 -64.95 3.64
CA LEU A 18 -18.86 -65.77 4.81
C LEU A 18 -19.43 -64.98 6.01
N SER A 19 -20.69 -65.32 6.33
CA SER A 19 -21.42 -65.48 7.60
C SER A 19 -21.30 -64.46 8.75
N LEU A 20 -22.37 -63.80 9.22
CA LEU A 20 -23.50 -64.29 10.07
C LEU A 20 -23.07 -64.96 11.40
N VAL A 21 -23.18 -64.22 12.52
CA VAL A 21 -23.80 -64.69 13.79
C VAL A 21 -24.50 -63.51 14.47
N SER A 22 -25.75 -63.75 14.84
CA SER A 22 -26.76 -62.95 15.54
C SER A 22 -26.68 -63.03 17.08
N ALA A 23 -27.13 -62.00 17.79
CA ALA A 23 -27.99 -62.06 19.01
C ALA A 23 -28.26 -60.61 19.49
N LEU A 24 -29.45 -60.04 19.30
CA LEU A 24 -30.66 -60.10 20.15
C LEU A 24 -30.52 -59.46 21.54
N GLY A 25 -31.37 -58.48 21.81
CA GLY A 25 -31.59 -57.88 23.14
C GLY A 25 -32.52 -56.67 23.09
N GLU A 26 -33.83 -56.93 23.00
CA GLU A 26 -34.93 -55.97 23.11
C GLU A 26 -34.98 -55.26 24.49
N SER A 27 -35.51 -54.04 24.56
CA SER A 27 -36.77 -53.76 25.30
C SER A 27 -37.12 -52.27 25.40
N ASN A 28 -38.44 -52.04 25.35
CA ASN A 28 -39.21 -50.80 25.41
C ASN A 28 -39.11 -50.07 26.76
N HIS A 29 -39.30 -48.74 26.79
CA HIS A 29 -40.60 -48.09 27.13
C HIS A 29 -40.50 -46.59 27.45
N ASP A 30 -41.46 -45.86 26.89
CA ASP A 30 -42.29 -44.78 27.45
C ASP A 30 -41.71 -43.50 28.08
N THR A 31 -41.78 -42.47 27.26
CA THR A 31 -42.50 -41.19 27.44
C THR A 31 -43.28 -40.94 28.75
N THR A 32 -43.06 -39.80 29.42
CA THR A 32 -43.91 -38.58 29.39
C THR A 32 -43.78 -37.67 30.65
N LYS A 33 -43.74 -36.36 30.39
CA LYS A 33 -44.34 -35.22 31.13
C LYS A 33 -43.97 -34.95 32.61
N HIS A 34 -43.41 -33.76 32.89
CA HIS A 34 -44.17 -32.62 33.41
C HIS A 34 -43.31 -31.34 33.54
N GLU A 35 -44.03 -30.21 33.38
CA GLU A 35 -43.65 -28.80 33.43
C GLU A 35 -43.45 -28.24 34.87
N PRO A 36 -43.13 -26.93 35.06
CA PRO A 36 -42.13 -26.46 36.02
C PRO A 36 -42.69 -25.86 37.32
N THR A 37 -41.85 -25.80 38.36
CA THR A 37 -42.06 -24.89 39.51
C THR A 37 -40.76 -24.22 39.95
N SER A 38 -40.89 -22.92 40.17
CA SER A 38 -39.91 -21.94 40.66
C SER A 38 -39.66 -22.07 42.19
N PRO A 39 -38.68 -21.34 42.77
CA PRO A 39 -37.76 -21.86 43.77
C PRO A 39 -38.21 -21.63 45.22
N ILE A 40 -37.78 -22.53 46.10
CA ILE A 40 -37.81 -22.35 47.55
C ILE A 40 -36.37 -22.45 48.04
N MET A 41 -35.85 -21.34 48.57
CA MET A 41 -34.66 -21.36 49.43
C MET A 41 -34.97 -22.06 50.75
N PRO A 42 -33.98 -22.77 51.31
CA PRO A 42 -33.69 -22.57 52.72
C PRO A 42 -32.22 -22.33 53.00
N GLU A 43 -32.01 -21.39 53.92
CA GLU A 43 -30.76 -21.12 54.61
C GLU A 43 -30.30 -22.30 55.49
N ARG A 44 -28.96 -22.37 55.66
CA ARG A 44 -28.20 -22.81 56.86
C ARG A 44 -28.22 -24.32 57.17
N LEU A 45 -27.09 -25.03 57.19
CA LEU A 45 -25.97 -24.90 58.14
C LEU A 45 -24.96 -26.05 57.89
N ASP A 46 -23.70 -25.68 58.07
CA ASP A 46 -22.46 -26.44 58.25
C ASP A 46 -22.55 -27.95 58.59
N HIS A 47 -21.88 -28.79 57.79
CA HIS A 47 -20.58 -29.40 58.10
C HIS A 47 -20.21 -30.43 57.03
N ASP A 48 -18.90 -30.62 56.83
CA ASP A 48 -18.24 -31.64 56.01
C ASP A 48 -18.17 -31.44 54.49
N PHE A 49 -17.12 -30.75 54.03
CA PHE A 49 -16.39 -31.13 52.81
C PHE A 49 -14.99 -30.50 52.79
N LYS A 50 -14.05 -31.05 53.57
CA LYS A 50 -12.61 -30.89 53.36
C LYS A 50 -12.10 -32.10 52.57
N HIS A 51 -12.04 -31.96 51.24
CA HIS A 51 -11.07 -32.57 50.32
C HIS A 51 -11.54 -32.35 48.87
N SER A 52 -11.67 -31.09 48.45
CA SER A 52 -11.60 -30.76 47.03
C SER A 52 -10.11 -30.70 46.69
N MET A 53 -9.59 -31.76 46.05
CA MET A 53 -8.29 -31.69 45.40
C MET A 53 -8.37 -30.57 44.37
N GLN A 54 -7.59 -29.52 44.59
CA GLN A 54 -7.23 -28.57 43.55
C GLN A 54 -6.46 -29.36 42.48
N HIS A 55 -7.18 -29.94 41.53
CA HIS A 55 -6.56 -30.40 40.30
C HIS A 55 -6.04 -29.15 39.60
N GLU A 56 -4.73 -28.90 39.72
CA GLU A 56 -4.06 -27.95 38.85
C GLU A 56 -4.46 -28.29 37.41
N PRO A 57 -4.95 -27.32 36.61
CA PRO A 57 -5.33 -27.58 35.24
C PRO A 57 -4.12 -28.16 34.51
N ARG A 58 -4.23 -29.41 34.06
CA ARG A 58 -3.19 -30.05 33.24
C ARG A 58 -2.91 -29.13 32.07
N SER A 59 -1.64 -28.81 31.85
CA SER A 59 -1.23 -28.03 30.68
C SER A 59 -1.75 -28.72 29.42
N PRO A 60 -2.33 -27.98 28.46
CA PRO A 60 -2.81 -28.57 27.21
C PRO A 60 -1.64 -29.27 26.51
N SER A 61 -1.92 -30.43 25.91
CA SER A 61 -0.91 -31.16 25.13
C SER A 61 -0.37 -30.28 24.00
N VAL A 62 0.83 -30.56 23.52
CA VAL A 62 1.45 -29.83 22.39
C VAL A 62 0.51 -29.77 21.20
N PHE A 63 -0.12 -30.90 20.85
CA PHE A 63 -1.12 -30.98 19.79
C PHE A 63 -2.26 -29.97 19.99
N GLU A 64 -2.90 -29.95 21.16
CA GLU A 64 -4.01 -29.03 21.43
C GLU A 64 -3.56 -27.56 21.50
N GLY A 65 -2.33 -27.31 21.95
CA GLY A 65 -1.71 -25.98 21.90
C GLY A 65 -1.56 -25.46 20.47
N LEU A 66 -0.99 -26.27 19.58
CA LEU A 66 -0.82 -25.93 18.16
C LEU A 66 -2.17 -25.77 17.45
N ARG A 67 -3.12 -26.65 17.76
CA ARG A 67 -4.49 -26.57 17.22
C ARG A 67 -5.19 -25.28 17.66
N THR A 68 -5.04 -24.89 18.92
CA THR A 68 -5.58 -23.63 19.46
C THR A 68 -4.93 -22.42 18.77
N GLU A 69 -3.63 -22.49 18.51
CA GLU A 69 -2.91 -21.43 17.80
C GLU A 69 -3.37 -21.28 16.34
N LEU A 70 -3.48 -22.39 15.60
CA LEU A 70 -4.04 -22.38 14.24
C LEU A 70 -5.45 -21.78 14.21
N ALA A 71 -6.31 -22.18 15.17
CA ALA A 71 -7.65 -21.63 15.30
C ALA A 71 -7.66 -20.12 15.60
N ARG A 72 -6.72 -19.63 16.43
CA ARG A 72 -6.51 -18.18 16.69
C ARG A 72 -6.14 -17.43 15.40
N HIS A 73 -5.46 -18.10 14.48
CA HIS A 73 -5.16 -17.60 13.13
C HIS A 73 -6.30 -17.80 12.12
N GLN A 74 -7.49 -18.21 12.57
CA GLN A 74 -8.65 -18.47 11.72
C GLN A 74 -8.39 -19.56 10.68
N ILE A 75 -7.61 -20.58 11.03
CA ILE A 75 -7.44 -21.79 10.22
C ILE A 75 -8.47 -22.82 10.66
N ASP A 76 -9.03 -23.56 9.71
CA ASP A 76 -9.96 -24.65 10.00
C ASP A 76 -9.19 -25.85 10.58
N VAL A 77 -9.47 -26.13 11.85
CA VAL A 77 -8.88 -27.22 12.62
C VAL A 77 -9.83 -28.39 12.84
N SER A 78 -10.98 -28.41 12.16
CA SER A 78 -11.99 -29.47 12.31
C SER A 78 -11.47 -30.84 11.83
N GLY A 79 -10.69 -30.86 10.75
CA GLY A 79 -10.04 -32.05 10.19
C GLY A 79 -8.63 -32.34 10.73
N ILE A 80 -8.20 -31.68 11.82
CA ILE A 80 -6.91 -31.93 12.47
C ILE A 80 -7.19 -32.77 13.71
N HIS A 81 -6.99 -34.09 13.60
CA HIS A 81 -7.20 -35.05 14.70
C HIS A 81 -5.88 -35.40 15.40
N ALA A 82 -5.89 -35.86 16.65
CA ALA A 82 -4.63 -36.15 17.36
C ALA A 82 -3.90 -37.41 16.84
N THR A 83 -4.66 -38.44 16.43
CA THR A 83 -4.16 -39.74 15.92
C THR A 83 -3.23 -39.58 14.71
N ASP A 84 -3.54 -38.57 13.94
CA ASP A 84 -2.89 -38.11 12.73
C ASP A 84 -1.50 -37.48 12.99
N PHE A 85 -1.22 -37.12 14.23
CA PHE A 85 0.00 -36.46 14.67
C PHE A 85 0.63 -37.24 15.82
N ALA A 86 0.47 -38.56 15.84
CA ALA A 86 1.08 -39.43 16.84
C ALA A 86 2.62 -39.26 16.91
N TRP A 87 3.24 -38.87 15.80
CA TRP A 87 4.67 -38.52 15.70
C TRP A 87 5.05 -37.19 16.40
N LEU A 88 4.06 -36.41 16.88
CA LEU A 88 4.24 -35.26 17.78
C LEU A 88 3.97 -35.62 19.25
N SER A 89 4.00 -36.90 19.62
CA SER A 89 3.71 -37.32 21.00
C SER A 89 4.73 -36.78 21.99
N GLU A 90 4.24 -36.28 23.13
CA GLU A 90 5.08 -35.84 24.26
C GLU A 90 5.85 -36.99 24.90
N ASP A 91 5.38 -38.24 24.73
CA ASP A 91 6.01 -39.42 25.32
C ASP A 91 7.35 -39.77 24.65
N THR A 92 7.55 -39.35 23.40
CA THR A 92 8.76 -39.64 22.60
C THR A 92 9.71 -38.45 22.53
N ALA A 93 9.21 -37.23 22.71
CA ALA A 93 10.01 -36.02 22.62
C ALA A 93 10.73 -35.68 23.93
N ASN A 94 11.95 -35.14 23.83
CA ASN A 94 12.59 -34.50 24.98
C ASN A 94 11.78 -33.26 25.37
N ALA A 95 11.07 -33.34 26.50
CA ALA A 95 10.17 -32.29 26.97
C ALA A 95 10.86 -30.91 27.10
N ALA A 96 12.15 -30.86 27.44
CA ALA A 96 12.89 -29.61 27.55
C ALA A 96 13.18 -28.99 26.16
N ASP A 97 13.48 -29.81 25.15
CA ASP A 97 13.70 -29.35 23.79
C ASP A 97 12.39 -28.94 23.12
N LEU A 98 11.30 -29.66 23.38
CA LEU A 98 9.97 -29.31 22.88
C LEU A 98 9.48 -27.98 23.46
N GLN A 99 9.70 -27.74 24.75
CA GLN A 99 9.38 -26.44 25.37
C GLN A 99 10.24 -25.31 24.80
N ARG A 100 11.53 -25.55 24.52
CA ARG A 100 12.40 -24.57 23.85
C ARG A 100 11.90 -24.25 22.44
N LEU A 101 11.54 -25.28 21.66
CA LEU A 101 11.02 -25.14 20.30
C LEU A 101 9.73 -24.30 20.29
N LYS A 102 8.80 -24.56 21.22
CA LYS A 102 7.55 -23.80 21.37
C LYS A 102 7.77 -22.36 21.83
N HIS A 103 8.77 -22.11 22.67
CA HIS A 103 9.04 -20.78 23.20
C HIS A 103 9.72 -19.87 22.16
N CYS A 104 10.70 -20.38 21.43
CA CYS A 104 11.41 -19.61 20.41
C CYS A 104 12.13 -20.55 19.41
N ALA A 105 11.43 -20.92 18.34
CA ALA A 105 11.92 -21.91 17.37
C ALA A 105 13.26 -21.52 16.72
N ILE A 106 13.45 -20.23 16.40
CA ILE A 106 14.69 -19.71 15.80
C ILE A 106 15.94 -19.89 16.70
N LEU A 107 15.78 -19.98 18.03
CA LEU A 107 16.87 -20.21 18.97
C LEU A 107 17.15 -21.70 19.22
N THR A 108 16.27 -22.58 18.74
CA THR A 108 16.42 -24.02 18.89
C THR A 108 17.41 -24.53 17.84
N THR A 109 18.41 -25.29 18.26
CA THR A 109 19.42 -25.89 17.37
C THR A 109 18.86 -27.12 16.63
N ASN A 110 19.49 -27.53 15.53
CA ASN A 110 19.04 -28.71 14.80
C ASN A 110 19.12 -30.01 15.64
N ASP A 111 20.09 -30.12 16.56
CA ASP A 111 20.21 -31.26 17.46
C ASP A 111 19.10 -31.31 18.50
N GLN A 112 18.61 -30.15 18.95
CA GLN A 112 17.45 -30.08 19.83
C GLN A 112 16.16 -30.44 19.09
N VAL A 113 16.02 -30.04 17.82
CA VAL A 113 14.88 -30.46 16.99
C VAL A 113 14.92 -31.98 16.74
N LEU A 114 16.11 -32.57 16.55
CA LEU A 114 16.31 -34.03 16.49
C LEU A 114 15.86 -34.75 17.79
N GLY A 115 15.92 -34.06 18.94
CA GLY A 115 15.37 -34.56 20.20
C GLY A 115 13.85 -34.50 20.32
N VAL A 116 13.17 -33.85 19.36
CA VAL A 116 11.71 -33.67 19.32
C VAL A 116 11.08 -34.45 18.18
N LEU A 117 11.74 -34.51 17.02
CA LEU A 117 11.26 -35.14 15.79
C LEU A 117 12.27 -36.17 15.29
N ASP A 118 11.79 -37.29 14.73
CA ASP A 118 12.64 -38.20 13.96
C ASP A 118 12.99 -37.54 12.61
N LEU A 119 14.25 -37.17 12.43
CA LEU A 119 14.72 -36.46 11.23
C LEU A 119 15.79 -37.25 10.50
N GLN A 120 15.67 -37.27 9.16
CA GLN A 120 16.67 -37.85 8.27
C GLN A 120 17.27 -36.77 7.38
N LEU A 121 18.60 -36.65 7.39
CA LEU A 121 19.28 -35.70 6.52
C LEU A 121 19.15 -36.12 5.05
N SER A 122 18.60 -35.23 4.22
CA SER A 122 18.48 -35.42 2.77
C SER A 122 19.71 -34.84 2.07
N LEU A 123 20.50 -35.73 1.48
CA LEU A 123 21.74 -35.46 0.76
C LEU A 123 21.59 -35.87 -0.71
N PRO A 124 22.45 -35.36 -1.62
CA PRO A 124 22.40 -35.74 -3.04
C PRO A 124 22.47 -37.25 -3.31
N ASN A 125 23.04 -38.03 -2.38
CA ASN A 125 23.14 -39.48 -2.44
C ASN A 125 22.07 -40.24 -1.62
N THR A 126 21.14 -39.56 -0.94
CA THR A 126 20.00 -40.20 -0.27
C THR A 126 19.14 -40.94 -1.31
N PRO A 127 18.62 -42.14 -1.02
CA PRO A 127 17.78 -42.87 -1.98
C PRO A 127 16.52 -42.07 -2.36
N PRO A 128 15.96 -42.29 -3.56
CA PRO A 128 14.65 -41.75 -3.92
C PRO A 128 13.57 -42.15 -2.90
N LEU A 129 12.59 -41.27 -2.71
CA LEU A 129 11.50 -41.54 -1.78
C LEU A 129 10.46 -42.50 -2.39
N THR A 130 9.62 -43.07 -1.53
CA THR A 130 8.45 -43.85 -1.95
C THR A 130 7.41 -42.93 -2.60
N LEU A 131 6.41 -43.49 -3.31
CA LEU A 131 5.34 -42.67 -3.87
C LEU A 131 4.45 -42.12 -2.74
N GLY A 132 4.42 -40.80 -2.62
CA GLY A 132 3.68 -40.10 -1.57
C GLY A 132 4.03 -38.64 -1.45
N THR A 133 3.38 -37.97 -0.50
CA THR A 133 3.75 -36.61 -0.06
C THR A 133 4.67 -36.72 1.13
N HIS A 134 5.84 -36.11 1.04
CA HIS A 134 6.83 -36.11 2.10
C HIS A 134 7.07 -34.70 2.61
N HIS A 135 7.11 -34.53 3.93
CA HIS A 135 7.32 -33.25 4.59
C HIS A 135 8.77 -33.13 5.06
N TYR A 136 9.32 -31.93 4.91
CA TYR A 136 10.70 -31.65 5.26
C TYR A 136 10.83 -30.22 5.78
N PHE A 137 11.96 -29.92 6.40
CA PHE A 137 12.38 -28.54 6.60
C PHE A 137 13.83 -28.31 6.18
N ARG A 138 14.12 -27.05 5.86
CA ARG A 138 15.46 -26.53 5.58
C ARG A 138 15.92 -25.72 6.77
N ALA A 139 17.19 -25.77 7.09
CA ALA A 139 17.77 -25.05 8.21
C ALA A 139 19.09 -24.38 7.82
N TRP A 140 19.17 -23.09 8.11
CA TRP A 140 20.36 -22.25 7.96
C TRP A 140 20.76 -21.72 9.33
N THR A 141 21.93 -22.11 9.80
CA THR A 141 22.44 -21.70 11.12
C THR A 141 23.43 -20.56 10.94
N PHE A 142 23.22 -19.48 11.69
CA PHE A 142 24.01 -18.25 11.65
C PHE A 142 24.57 -17.94 13.03
N GLU A 143 25.71 -17.28 13.07
CA GLU A 143 26.05 -16.40 14.19
C GLU A 143 25.15 -15.16 14.18
N PHE A 144 24.95 -14.51 15.33
CA PHE A 144 24.06 -13.34 15.43
C PHE A 144 24.48 -12.20 14.50
N ALA A 145 25.79 -11.95 14.39
CA ALA A 145 26.33 -10.90 13.53
C ALA A 145 26.03 -11.17 12.05
N GLU A 146 26.06 -12.44 11.63
CA GLU A 146 25.78 -12.86 10.27
C GLU A 146 24.31 -12.67 9.92
N LEU A 147 23.39 -13.13 10.79
CA LEU A 147 21.96 -12.92 10.53
C LEU A 147 21.58 -11.44 10.54
N LEU A 148 22.20 -10.62 11.42
CA LEU A 148 22.01 -9.17 11.38
C LEU A 148 22.51 -8.55 10.08
N ALA A 149 23.64 -9.02 9.53
CA ALA A 149 24.15 -8.57 8.25
C ALA A 149 23.21 -8.95 7.09
N VAL A 150 22.66 -10.18 7.11
CA VAL A 150 21.64 -10.62 6.13
C VAL A 150 20.38 -9.77 6.24
N ILE A 151 19.84 -9.54 7.45
CA ILE A 151 18.67 -8.69 7.67
C ILE A 151 18.93 -7.25 7.18
N GLN A 152 20.12 -6.73 7.44
CA GLN A 152 20.50 -5.40 7.01
C GLN A 152 20.58 -5.33 5.47
N HIS A 153 21.20 -6.31 4.82
CA HIS A 153 21.25 -6.39 3.36
C HIS A 153 19.84 -6.51 2.74
N MET A 154 18.99 -7.40 3.26
CA MET A 154 17.60 -7.50 2.82
C MET A 154 16.84 -6.19 3.02
N LYS A 155 17.13 -5.45 4.10
CA LYS A 155 16.53 -4.14 4.35
C LYS A 155 17.03 -3.09 3.36
N ASP A 156 18.31 -3.12 3.01
CA ASP A 156 18.94 -2.21 2.06
C ASP A 156 18.39 -2.43 0.64
N ASP A 157 17.98 -3.66 0.32
CA ASP A 157 17.30 -4.03 -0.93
C ASP A 157 15.77 -3.81 -0.90
N ASP A 158 15.24 -3.05 0.06
CA ASP A 158 13.80 -2.80 0.27
C ASP A 158 12.95 -4.08 0.55
N HIS A 159 13.58 -5.20 0.93
CA HIS A 159 12.92 -6.46 1.32
C HIS A 159 12.72 -6.60 2.85
N TYR A 160 12.48 -5.50 3.57
CA TYR A 160 12.35 -5.51 5.04
C TYR A 160 10.96 -5.93 5.54
N SER A 161 10.71 -7.25 5.50
CA SER A 161 9.45 -7.91 5.84
C SER A 161 9.10 -7.91 7.35
N GLN A 162 7.98 -8.53 7.74
CA GLN A 162 7.61 -8.71 9.15
C GLN A 162 8.50 -9.77 9.83
N GLU A 163 8.85 -10.82 9.10
CA GLU A 163 9.70 -11.93 9.53
C GLU A 163 11.10 -11.42 9.86
N THR A 164 11.72 -10.64 8.97
CA THR A 164 13.05 -10.04 9.21
C THR A 164 13.07 -9.10 10.43
N ARG A 165 11.96 -8.41 10.74
CA ARG A 165 11.80 -7.63 11.98
C ARG A 165 11.67 -8.52 13.20
N ALA A 166 10.93 -9.62 13.11
CA ALA A 166 10.81 -10.59 14.19
C ALA A 166 12.17 -11.21 14.52
N TRP A 167 12.92 -11.64 13.50
CA TRP A 167 14.28 -12.14 13.66
C TRP A 167 15.18 -11.13 14.35
N LYS A 168 15.17 -9.87 13.90
CA LYS A 168 15.97 -8.80 14.51
C LYS A 168 15.63 -8.59 15.99
N ARG A 169 14.34 -8.53 16.34
CA ARG A 169 13.91 -8.38 17.75
C ARG A 169 14.38 -9.54 18.61
N ILE A 170 14.27 -10.77 18.10
CA ILE A 170 14.73 -11.95 18.83
C ILE A 170 16.25 -11.90 19.03
N ILE A 171 17.02 -11.47 18.05
CA ILE A 171 18.47 -11.28 18.22
C ILE A 171 18.76 -10.23 19.31
N GLU A 172 18.07 -9.10 19.27
CA GLU A 172 18.23 -8.02 20.25
C GLU A 172 17.87 -8.48 21.68
N ASP A 173 16.76 -9.21 21.84
CA ASP A 173 16.26 -9.69 23.13
C ASP A 173 17.18 -10.75 23.77
N TYR A 174 17.94 -11.50 22.97
CA TYR A 174 18.77 -12.62 23.43
C TYR A 174 20.28 -12.37 23.28
N THR A 175 20.69 -11.15 22.93
CA THR A 175 22.10 -10.78 22.80
C THR A 175 22.85 -11.07 24.11
N GLY A 176 23.87 -11.93 24.04
CA GLY A 176 24.74 -12.29 25.17
C GLY A 176 24.44 -13.61 25.88
N SER A 177 23.31 -14.27 25.58
CA SER A 177 22.97 -15.59 26.17
C SER A 177 23.18 -16.76 25.21
N ILE A 178 23.07 -16.51 23.91
CA ILE A 178 23.14 -17.52 22.84
C ILE A 178 24.01 -16.94 21.71
N THR A 179 24.80 -17.78 21.05
CA THR A 179 25.69 -17.35 19.96
C THR A 179 25.09 -17.59 18.57
N ASN A 180 24.25 -18.62 18.43
CA ASN A 180 23.78 -19.12 17.14
C ASN A 180 22.25 -19.09 17.06
N VAL A 181 21.74 -18.78 15.87
CA VAL A 181 20.31 -18.79 15.51
C VAL A 181 20.12 -19.64 14.26
N THR A 182 18.95 -20.25 14.11
CA THR A 182 18.63 -21.09 12.94
C THR A 182 17.34 -20.64 12.28
N ILE A 183 17.45 -20.10 11.06
CA ILE A 183 16.32 -19.80 10.18
C ILE A 183 15.85 -21.10 9.53
N ARG A 184 14.53 -21.26 9.41
CA ARG A 184 13.93 -22.48 8.84
C ARG A 184 12.88 -22.19 7.77
N TYR A 185 12.68 -23.19 6.92
CA TYR A 185 11.60 -23.26 5.94
C TYR A 185 10.99 -24.65 5.98
N VAL A 186 9.67 -24.76 6.11
CA VAL A 186 8.93 -26.02 6.03
C VAL A 186 8.38 -26.19 4.62
N GLY A 187 8.43 -27.39 4.07
CA GLY A 187 7.83 -27.66 2.76
C GLY A 187 7.50 -29.11 2.52
N THR A 188 6.96 -29.37 1.33
CA THR A 188 6.56 -30.71 0.87
C THR A 188 7.21 -31.06 -0.46
N VAL A 189 7.38 -32.36 -0.71
CA VAL A 189 7.87 -32.91 -1.98
C VAL A 189 7.07 -34.16 -2.33
N GLN A 190 6.76 -34.34 -3.62
CA GLN A 190 6.13 -35.57 -4.13
C GLN A 190 7.21 -36.59 -4.49
N GLY A 191 7.15 -37.77 -3.88
CA GLY A 191 8.03 -38.89 -4.21
C GLY A 191 7.85 -39.34 -5.67
N PRO A 192 8.89 -39.87 -6.34
CA PRO A 192 10.17 -40.30 -5.76
C PRO A 192 11.21 -39.18 -5.57
N ARG A 193 10.85 -37.92 -5.86
CA ARG A 193 11.75 -36.78 -5.64
C ARG A 193 12.08 -36.62 -4.16
N ARG A 194 13.29 -36.16 -3.86
CA ARG A 194 13.80 -35.98 -2.50
C ARG A 194 13.74 -34.50 -2.08
N PRO A 195 13.73 -34.20 -0.77
CA PRO A 195 13.81 -32.82 -0.28
C PRO A 195 14.99 -32.03 -0.85
N ILE A 196 16.16 -32.67 -0.98
CA ILE A 196 17.35 -32.04 -1.58
C ILE A 196 17.14 -31.67 -3.06
N ASP A 197 16.41 -32.49 -3.83
CA ASP A 197 16.13 -32.20 -5.24
C ASP A 197 15.25 -30.96 -5.36
N ARG A 198 14.28 -30.80 -4.45
CA ARG A 198 13.43 -29.61 -4.40
C ARG A 198 14.19 -28.37 -3.92
N TYR A 199 15.13 -28.52 -2.99
CA TYR A 199 16.01 -27.42 -2.57
C TYR A 199 16.84 -26.88 -3.74
N LEU A 200 17.49 -27.76 -4.49
CA LEU A 200 18.31 -27.38 -5.65
C LEU A 200 17.47 -26.74 -6.76
N GLU A 201 16.25 -27.24 -6.99
CA GLU A 201 15.30 -26.64 -7.93
C GLU A 201 14.94 -25.20 -7.52
N ASP A 202 14.60 -24.98 -6.24
CA ASP A 202 14.21 -23.65 -5.76
C ASP A 202 15.36 -22.64 -5.85
N LEU A 203 16.62 -23.06 -5.65
CA LEU A 203 17.79 -22.19 -5.83
C LEU A 203 17.95 -21.70 -7.29
N GLY A 204 17.58 -22.53 -8.27
CA GLY A 204 17.72 -22.21 -9.69
C GLY A 204 16.50 -21.53 -10.32
N MET A 205 15.28 -21.81 -9.84
CA MET A 205 14.05 -21.39 -10.53
C MET A 205 13.24 -20.33 -9.82
N ARG A 206 13.42 -20.14 -8.50
CA ARG A 206 12.54 -19.27 -7.73
C ARG A 206 13.02 -17.82 -7.80
N THR A 207 12.29 -17.00 -8.55
CA THR A 207 12.67 -15.60 -8.78
C THR A 207 12.14 -14.63 -7.73
N SER A 208 11.11 -15.00 -6.97
CA SER A 208 10.39 -14.10 -6.05
C SER A 208 9.95 -14.73 -4.71
N GLY A 209 9.60 -13.86 -3.76
CA GLY A 209 9.13 -14.20 -2.41
C GLY A 209 10.25 -14.26 -1.37
N LEU A 210 9.86 -14.30 -0.08
CA LEU A 210 10.81 -14.21 1.05
C LEU A 210 11.94 -15.25 0.98
N LEU A 211 11.65 -16.49 0.57
CA LEU A 211 12.68 -17.52 0.42
C LEU A 211 13.70 -17.17 -0.67
N ALA A 212 13.26 -16.64 -1.82
CA ALA A 212 14.16 -16.25 -2.90
C ALA A 212 14.97 -15.01 -2.55
N GLU A 213 14.34 -14.03 -1.90
CA GLU A 213 14.99 -12.82 -1.37
C GLU A 213 16.06 -13.19 -0.33
N PHE A 214 15.70 -14.07 0.61
CA PHE A 214 16.62 -14.60 1.61
C PHE A 214 17.76 -15.40 0.98
N ALA A 215 17.49 -16.29 0.02
CA ALA A 215 18.50 -17.07 -0.69
C ALA A 215 19.53 -16.17 -1.39
N ARG A 216 19.09 -15.13 -2.10
CA ARG A 216 19.98 -14.12 -2.68
C ARG A 216 20.81 -13.42 -1.61
N ALA A 217 20.16 -12.95 -0.54
CA ALA A 217 20.86 -12.25 0.54
C ALA A 217 21.95 -13.12 1.20
N ILE A 218 21.67 -14.39 1.48
CA ILE A 218 22.68 -15.28 2.09
C ILE A 218 23.80 -15.62 1.10
N SER A 219 23.51 -15.76 -0.20
CA SER A 219 24.54 -16.06 -1.21
C SER A 219 25.57 -14.92 -1.32
N VAL A 220 25.14 -13.68 -1.07
CA VAL A 220 25.99 -12.49 -1.09
C VAL A 220 26.71 -12.29 0.24
N VAL A 221 25.97 -12.34 1.36
CA VAL A 221 26.48 -11.93 2.67
C VAL A 221 27.19 -13.06 3.40
N CYS A 222 26.64 -14.28 3.33
CA CYS A 222 27.10 -15.45 4.09
C CYS A 222 27.08 -16.72 3.22
N PRO A 223 27.84 -16.79 2.10
CA PRO A 223 27.78 -17.93 1.17
C PRO A 223 28.14 -19.27 1.82
N HIS A 224 28.94 -19.24 2.89
CA HIS A 224 29.26 -20.45 3.63
C HIS A 224 28.05 -21.01 4.41
N VAL A 225 27.11 -20.16 4.86
CA VAL A 225 25.86 -20.61 5.50
C VAL A 225 24.93 -21.25 4.47
N GLU A 226 24.84 -20.69 3.27
CA GLU A 226 24.11 -21.30 2.16
C GLU A 226 24.67 -22.68 1.80
N ALA A 227 25.99 -22.80 1.69
CA ALA A 227 26.67 -24.07 1.41
C ALA A 227 26.51 -25.12 2.53
N GLN A 228 26.28 -24.69 3.77
CA GLN A 228 26.08 -25.54 4.93
C GLN A 228 24.61 -25.79 5.29
N ALA A 229 23.68 -25.30 4.46
CA ALA A 229 22.25 -25.51 4.66
C ALA A 229 21.93 -27.01 4.82
N LYS A 230 21.17 -27.36 5.88
CA LYS A 230 20.77 -28.74 6.15
C LYS A 230 19.32 -28.95 5.77
N ILE A 231 19.05 -30.02 5.03
CA ILE A 231 17.70 -30.37 4.57
C ILE A 231 17.27 -31.65 5.27
N PHE A 232 16.23 -31.59 6.08
CA PHE A 232 15.76 -32.71 6.91
C PHE A 232 14.40 -33.20 6.44
N LEU A 233 14.33 -34.46 6.02
CA LEU A 233 13.09 -35.22 5.86
C LEU A 233 12.53 -35.55 7.24
N ILE A 234 11.21 -35.49 7.39
CA ILE A 234 10.47 -35.99 8.56
C ILE A 234 9.75 -37.28 8.14
N PRO A 235 10.34 -38.47 8.33
CA PRO A 235 9.81 -39.71 7.78
C PRO A 235 8.40 -40.01 8.29
N GLU A 236 8.17 -39.82 9.60
CA GLU A 236 6.88 -40.11 10.24
C GLU A 236 5.74 -39.17 9.81
N ALA A 237 6.07 -38.01 9.24
CA ALA A 237 5.09 -37.08 8.67
C ALA A 237 4.75 -37.41 7.20
N SER A 238 5.42 -38.40 6.59
CA SER A 238 5.19 -38.78 5.20
C SER A 238 3.85 -39.49 5.02
N LEU A 239 3.14 -39.14 3.95
CA LEU A 239 1.81 -39.66 3.65
C LEU A 239 1.81 -40.42 2.32
N PRO A 240 1.03 -41.50 2.19
CA PRO A 240 0.90 -42.21 0.92
C PRO A 240 0.26 -41.32 -0.15
N PHE A 241 0.51 -41.61 -1.43
CA PHE A 241 -0.02 -40.78 -2.53
C PHE A 241 -1.55 -40.73 -2.55
N THR A 242 -2.21 -41.79 -2.08
CA THR A 242 -3.67 -41.95 -1.96
C THR A 242 -4.30 -41.08 -0.89
N GLU A 243 -3.50 -40.42 -0.05
CA GLU A 243 -3.99 -39.60 1.04
C GLU A 243 -4.66 -38.33 0.54
N THR A 244 -5.64 -37.83 1.30
CA THR A 244 -6.41 -36.64 0.91
C THR A 244 -5.53 -35.38 0.89
N ILE A 245 -5.85 -34.43 0.00
CA ILE A 245 -5.14 -33.14 -0.07
C ILE A 245 -5.23 -32.42 1.28
N GLN A 246 -6.41 -32.38 1.89
CA GLN A 246 -6.63 -31.76 3.19
C GLN A 246 -5.69 -32.30 4.27
N ARG A 247 -5.51 -33.63 4.33
CA ARG A 247 -4.62 -34.28 5.29
C ARG A 247 -3.16 -33.88 5.06
N LYS A 248 -2.71 -33.87 3.79
CA LYS A 248 -1.36 -33.45 3.38
C LYS A 248 -1.05 -32.02 3.85
N GLU A 249 -2.01 -31.12 3.73
CA GLU A 249 -1.88 -29.73 4.16
C GLU A 249 -1.96 -29.55 5.67
N ASN A 250 -2.83 -30.29 6.34
CA ASN A 250 -2.93 -30.25 7.81
C ASN A 250 -1.60 -30.63 8.47
N VAL A 251 -0.88 -31.60 7.89
CA VAL A 251 0.48 -31.95 8.35
C VAL A 251 1.43 -30.76 8.20
N GLU A 252 1.42 -30.09 7.05
CA GLU A 252 2.27 -28.91 6.81
C GLU A 252 1.92 -27.73 7.73
N ARG A 253 0.62 -27.44 7.93
CA ARG A 253 0.14 -26.37 8.82
C ARG A 253 0.59 -26.58 10.27
N MET A 254 0.50 -27.81 10.77
CA MET A 254 0.94 -28.15 12.12
C MET A 254 2.46 -28.04 12.28
N LEU A 255 3.23 -28.42 11.26
CA LEU A 255 4.67 -28.23 11.26
C LEU A 255 5.04 -26.74 11.25
N ILE A 256 4.36 -25.93 10.43
CA ILE A 256 4.58 -24.48 10.38
C ILE A 256 4.23 -23.81 11.71
N ALA A 257 3.13 -24.21 12.35
CA ALA A 257 2.77 -23.75 13.69
C ALA A 257 3.82 -24.18 14.73
N LEU A 258 4.30 -25.43 14.68
CA LEU A 258 5.32 -25.94 15.60
C LEU A 258 6.63 -25.15 15.55
N PHE A 259 7.02 -24.69 14.35
CA PHE A 259 8.23 -23.89 14.15
C PHE A 259 7.99 -22.37 14.25
N ASP A 260 6.83 -21.93 14.70
CA ASP A 260 6.42 -20.51 14.77
C ASP A 260 6.55 -19.80 13.41
N TYR A 261 5.41 -19.66 12.73
CA TYR A 261 5.30 -19.00 11.43
C TYR A 261 5.91 -17.58 11.40
N THR A 262 6.00 -16.87 12.53
CA THR A 262 6.57 -15.52 12.57
C THR A 262 8.09 -15.51 12.36
N THR A 263 8.74 -16.66 12.55
CA THR A 263 10.19 -16.84 12.41
C THR A 263 10.61 -17.67 11.20
N LEU A 264 9.66 -18.29 10.50
CA LEU A 264 9.91 -19.08 9.30
C LEU A 264 10.08 -18.21 8.04
N LEU A 265 10.66 -18.81 7.00
CA LEU A 265 10.64 -18.27 5.64
C LEU A 265 9.31 -18.53 4.90
N ASN A 266 8.42 -19.32 5.49
CA ASN A 266 7.06 -19.53 5.00
C ASN A 266 6.22 -18.27 5.23
N ARG A 267 5.79 -17.61 4.15
CA ARG A 267 4.81 -16.51 4.24
C ARG A 267 3.38 -16.99 4.47
N GLN A 268 3.09 -18.24 4.10
CA GLN A 268 1.79 -18.88 4.29
C GLN A 268 1.82 -19.73 5.55
N LEU A 269 0.70 -19.79 6.27
CA LEU A 269 0.52 -20.60 7.48
C LEU A 269 0.41 -22.12 7.19
N GLY A 270 0.72 -22.54 5.96
CA GLY A 270 0.73 -23.93 5.49
C GLY A 270 -0.46 -24.30 4.60
N GLY A 271 -0.22 -25.33 3.78
CA GLY A 271 -1.15 -25.84 2.80
C GLY A 271 -1.07 -25.10 1.46
N PHE A 272 -1.41 -25.82 0.39
CA PHE A 272 -1.60 -25.24 -0.93
C PHE A 272 -2.95 -24.50 -1.00
N LEU A 273 -3.99 -25.00 -0.35
CA LEU A 273 -5.33 -24.44 -0.33
C LEU A 273 -5.48 -23.44 0.83
N VAL A 274 -6.26 -22.39 0.58
CA VAL A 274 -6.66 -21.44 1.62
C VAL A 274 -7.44 -22.18 2.69
N SER A 275 -7.11 -21.93 3.96
CA SER A 275 -7.96 -22.34 5.08
C SER A 275 -8.37 -21.10 5.85
N TYR A 276 -9.69 -20.89 5.96
CA TYR A 276 -10.26 -19.73 6.63
C TYR A 276 -11.52 -20.10 7.42
N VAL A 277 -11.53 -19.76 8.70
CA VAL A 277 -12.70 -19.82 9.57
C VAL A 277 -13.09 -18.40 9.97
N PRO A 278 -14.26 -17.90 9.55
CA PRO A 278 -14.71 -16.58 9.97
C PRO A 278 -14.78 -16.46 11.50
N PRO A 279 -14.46 -15.27 12.07
CA PRO A 279 -14.76 -14.99 13.48
C PRO A 279 -16.22 -15.36 13.82
N ALA A 280 -16.45 -15.95 15.00
CA ALA A 280 -17.80 -16.33 15.42
C ALA A 280 -18.80 -15.16 15.37
N GLY A 281 -18.38 -13.97 15.81
CA GLY A 281 -19.21 -12.77 15.74
C GLY A 281 -19.62 -12.38 14.31
N ASP A 282 -18.74 -12.59 13.32
CA ASP A 282 -19.07 -12.31 11.92
C ASP A 282 -20.19 -13.22 11.41
N ASN A 283 -20.15 -14.51 11.80
CA ASN A 283 -21.21 -15.46 11.49
C ASN A 283 -22.51 -15.13 12.21
N GLU A 284 -22.47 -14.62 13.45
CA GLU A 284 -23.64 -14.15 14.19
C GLU A 284 -24.33 -12.97 13.47
N TYR A 285 -23.56 -11.98 12.99
CA TYR A 285 -24.11 -10.86 12.21
C TYR A 285 -24.80 -11.33 10.93
N PHE A 286 -24.20 -12.29 10.21
CA PHE A 286 -24.83 -12.86 9.01
C PHE A 286 -26.06 -13.71 9.36
N ALA A 287 -25.96 -14.53 10.41
CA ALA A 287 -27.07 -15.35 10.88
C ALA A 287 -28.32 -14.51 11.21
N ALA A 288 -28.13 -13.34 11.80
CA ALA A 288 -29.21 -12.40 12.14
C ALA A 288 -29.99 -11.88 10.92
N LEU A 289 -29.42 -11.97 9.70
CA LEU A 289 -30.10 -11.59 8.45
C LEU A 289 -31.17 -12.59 8.03
N LYS A 290 -31.11 -13.84 8.53
CA LYS A 290 -32.06 -14.92 8.24
C LYS A 290 -32.24 -15.22 6.75
N THR A 291 -31.17 -15.12 5.96
CA THR A 291 -31.19 -15.51 4.55
C THR A 291 -31.49 -17.02 4.39
N ASP A 292 -32.07 -17.42 3.26
CA ASP A 292 -32.34 -18.83 2.91
C ASP A 292 -32.16 -19.10 1.41
N VAL A 293 -31.08 -18.57 0.85
CA VAL A 293 -30.87 -18.56 -0.61
C VAL A 293 -30.80 -19.99 -1.15
N GLY A 294 -29.98 -20.86 -0.56
CA GLY A 294 -29.73 -22.20 -1.11
C GLY A 294 -30.98 -23.09 -1.15
N ALA A 295 -31.78 -23.06 -0.08
CA ALA A 295 -33.00 -23.87 0.01
C ALA A 295 -34.07 -23.42 -0.96
N ARG A 296 -34.31 -22.11 -1.02
CA ARG A 296 -35.30 -21.51 -1.93
C ARG A 296 -34.89 -21.67 -3.37
N PHE A 297 -33.60 -21.51 -3.66
CA PHE A 297 -33.04 -21.74 -4.98
C PHE A 297 -33.31 -23.17 -5.42
N ARG A 298 -32.95 -24.15 -4.58
CA ARG A 298 -33.24 -25.58 -4.82
C ARG A 298 -34.74 -25.81 -5.07
N ALA A 299 -35.61 -25.32 -4.18
CA ALA A 299 -37.06 -25.56 -4.28
C ALA A 299 -37.65 -25.00 -5.57
N SER A 300 -37.15 -23.87 -6.06
CA SER A 300 -37.64 -23.22 -7.27
C SER A 300 -36.98 -23.77 -8.54
N SER A 301 -35.83 -24.43 -8.41
CA SER A 301 -35.11 -25.10 -9.51
C SER A 301 -35.58 -26.54 -9.74
N GLN A 302 -36.27 -27.14 -8.75
CA GLN A 302 -36.58 -28.58 -8.69
C GLN A 302 -37.70 -29.07 -9.62
N GLY A 303 -38.15 -28.29 -10.59
CA GLY A 303 -39.15 -28.74 -11.57
C GLY A 303 -38.68 -29.82 -12.56
N ILE A 304 -37.37 -30.12 -12.66
CA ILE A 304 -36.83 -30.83 -13.85
C ILE A 304 -35.82 -31.98 -13.55
N ILE A 305 -35.21 -32.10 -12.36
CA ILE A 305 -34.12 -33.08 -12.17
C ILE A 305 -34.59 -34.37 -11.46
N PRO A 306 -34.61 -35.55 -12.13
CA PRO A 306 -34.78 -36.82 -11.43
C PRO A 306 -33.54 -37.13 -10.57
N PRO A 307 -33.71 -37.71 -9.36
CA PRO A 307 -32.59 -38.13 -8.52
C PRO A 307 -31.83 -39.28 -9.20
N GLY A 308 -30.69 -38.97 -9.82
CA GLY A 308 -29.79 -39.93 -10.44
C GLY A 308 -28.43 -40.00 -9.73
N PRO A 309 -27.75 -41.16 -9.70
CA PRO A 309 -26.52 -41.40 -8.92
C PRO A 309 -25.21 -40.93 -9.59
N ALA A 310 -25.25 -40.18 -10.69
CA ALA A 310 -24.02 -39.74 -11.35
C ALA A 310 -23.37 -38.58 -10.57
N ALA A 311 -22.17 -38.81 -10.03
CA ALA A 311 -21.32 -37.77 -9.43
C ALA A 311 -20.37 -37.18 -10.50
N GLY A 312 -20.10 -35.86 -10.44
CA GLY A 312 -19.08 -35.19 -11.25
C GLY A 312 -19.61 -34.29 -12.39
N VAL A 313 -18.69 -33.90 -13.28
CA VAL A 313 -18.86 -32.95 -14.41
C VAL A 313 -20.09 -33.26 -15.27
N GLU A 314 -20.36 -34.55 -15.49
CA GLU A 314 -21.52 -35.01 -16.27
C GLU A 314 -22.86 -34.61 -15.63
N ARG A 315 -22.94 -34.56 -14.30
CA ARG A 315 -24.17 -34.15 -13.60
C ARG A 315 -24.46 -32.67 -13.84
N ARG A 316 -23.45 -31.80 -13.76
CA ARG A 316 -23.64 -30.35 -13.91
C ARG A 316 -24.05 -29.98 -15.34
N PHE A 317 -23.35 -30.55 -16.34
CA PHE A 317 -23.74 -30.34 -17.73
C PHE A 317 -25.14 -30.88 -18.04
N TYR A 318 -25.50 -32.06 -17.52
CA TYR A 318 -26.83 -32.65 -17.72
C TYR A 318 -27.94 -31.89 -17.00
N VAL A 319 -27.71 -31.47 -15.75
CA VAL A 319 -28.69 -30.71 -14.96
C VAL A 319 -28.91 -29.32 -15.55
N SER A 320 -27.84 -28.60 -15.85
CA SER A 320 -27.94 -27.24 -16.37
C SER A 320 -28.52 -27.22 -17.79
N SER A 321 -28.18 -28.19 -18.65
CA SER A 321 -28.75 -28.27 -20.02
C SER A 321 -30.24 -28.60 -20.06
N GLN A 322 -30.81 -29.20 -19.01
CA GLN A 322 -32.25 -29.46 -18.92
C GLN A 322 -33.05 -28.28 -18.36
N ILE A 323 -32.42 -27.43 -17.54
CA ILE A 323 -33.06 -26.27 -16.89
C ILE A 323 -32.90 -25.01 -17.74
N THR A 324 -31.84 -24.95 -18.55
CA THR A 324 -31.54 -23.80 -19.41
C THR A 324 -32.33 -23.91 -20.72
N SER A 325 -32.85 -22.78 -21.22
CA SER A 325 -33.47 -22.75 -22.55
C SER A 325 -32.49 -23.26 -23.61
N PRO A 326 -32.91 -24.14 -24.55
CA PRO A 326 -32.06 -24.60 -25.65
C PRO A 326 -31.43 -23.46 -26.46
N SER A 327 -32.13 -22.32 -26.57
CA SER A 327 -31.61 -21.12 -27.24
C SER A 327 -30.42 -20.50 -26.50
N LEU A 328 -30.48 -20.43 -25.17
CA LEU A 328 -29.41 -19.88 -24.34
C LEU A 328 -28.20 -20.81 -24.37
N LEU A 329 -28.39 -22.13 -24.21
CA LEU A 329 -27.29 -23.09 -24.29
C LEU A 329 -26.58 -23.04 -25.66
N SER A 330 -27.34 -23.00 -26.75
CA SER A 330 -26.78 -22.85 -28.10
C SER A 330 -26.02 -21.51 -28.27
N GLY A 331 -26.54 -20.43 -27.67
CA GLY A 331 -25.88 -19.13 -27.62
C GLY A 331 -24.55 -19.18 -26.89
N LEU A 332 -24.49 -19.83 -25.72
CA LEU A 332 -23.27 -20.01 -24.93
C LEU A 332 -22.26 -20.90 -25.63
N GLU A 333 -22.67 -22.04 -26.20
CA GLU A 333 -21.79 -22.89 -26.99
C GLU A 333 -21.15 -22.14 -28.16
N LYS A 334 -21.94 -21.33 -28.87
CA LYS A 334 -21.45 -20.48 -29.95
C LYS A 334 -20.49 -19.43 -29.42
N HIS A 335 -20.81 -18.80 -28.29
CA HIS A 335 -19.97 -17.79 -27.64
C HIS A 335 -18.58 -18.34 -27.30
N PHE A 336 -18.51 -19.46 -26.57
CA PHE A 336 -17.23 -20.05 -26.16
C PHE A 336 -16.43 -20.63 -27.33
N LYS A 337 -17.09 -21.17 -28.36
CA LYS A 337 -16.41 -21.55 -29.62
C LYS A 337 -15.78 -20.34 -30.34
N GLN A 338 -16.47 -19.19 -30.34
CA GLN A 338 -15.92 -17.96 -30.91
C GLN A 338 -14.75 -17.42 -30.08
N LEU A 339 -14.84 -17.50 -28.75
CA LEU A 339 -13.75 -17.13 -27.84
C LEU A 339 -12.51 -17.99 -28.09
N GLN A 340 -12.68 -19.31 -28.12
CA GLN A 340 -11.61 -20.26 -28.41
C GLN A 340 -10.97 -19.98 -29.79
N ALA A 341 -11.79 -19.81 -30.82
CA ALA A 341 -11.31 -19.50 -32.16
C ALA A 341 -10.54 -18.17 -32.22
N TYR A 342 -11.04 -17.13 -31.54
CA TYR A 342 -10.37 -15.84 -31.46
C TYR A 342 -9.02 -15.96 -30.76
N ALA A 343 -8.98 -16.56 -29.56
CA ALA A 343 -7.76 -16.69 -28.78
C ALA A 343 -6.69 -17.49 -29.53
N ASN A 344 -7.08 -18.56 -30.22
CA ASN A 344 -6.14 -19.41 -30.96
C ASN A 344 -5.70 -18.79 -32.30
N SER A 345 -6.49 -17.87 -32.86
CA SER A 345 -6.13 -17.14 -34.10
C SER A 345 -5.33 -15.87 -33.85
N ASN A 346 -5.25 -15.39 -32.60
CA ASN A 346 -4.52 -14.18 -32.20
C ASN A 346 -3.56 -14.47 -31.03
N PRO A 347 -2.60 -15.40 -31.19
CA PRO A 347 -1.79 -15.89 -30.08
C PRO A 347 -0.88 -14.85 -29.44
N GLU A 348 -0.46 -13.83 -30.19
CA GLU A 348 0.31 -12.69 -29.69
C GLU A 348 -0.50 -11.76 -28.78
N ILE A 349 -1.82 -11.69 -28.97
CA ILE A 349 -2.74 -10.88 -28.16
C ILE A 349 -3.13 -11.66 -26.90
N CYS A 350 -3.43 -12.95 -27.05
CA CYS A 350 -4.02 -13.77 -25.99
C CYS A 350 -2.98 -14.58 -25.19
N GLY A 351 -1.72 -14.62 -25.61
CA GLY A 351 -0.67 -15.40 -24.93
C GLY A 351 -0.76 -16.90 -25.19
N THR A 352 -1.37 -17.29 -26.31
CA THR A 352 -1.64 -18.69 -26.66
C THR A 352 -0.65 -19.27 -27.68
N SER A 353 0.49 -18.60 -27.89
CA SER A 353 1.54 -19.04 -28.83
C SER A 353 2.15 -20.39 -28.46
N HIS A 354 2.30 -20.65 -27.15
CA HIS A 354 2.83 -21.90 -26.63
C HIS A 354 1.74 -22.89 -26.20
N HIS A 355 0.58 -22.36 -25.78
CA HIS A 355 -0.53 -23.15 -25.25
C HIS A 355 -1.86 -22.57 -25.78
N PHE A 356 -2.49 -23.28 -26.71
CA PHE A 356 -3.79 -22.90 -27.25
C PHE A 356 -4.93 -23.27 -26.28
N ILE A 357 -6.09 -22.59 -26.38
CA ILE A 357 -7.29 -23.00 -25.65
C ILE A 357 -7.77 -24.32 -26.24
N SER A 358 -7.58 -25.42 -25.49
CA SER A 358 -8.02 -26.75 -25.87
C SER A 358 -9.54 -26.90 -25.83
N ASP A 359 -10.08 -27.92 -26.50
CA ASP A 359 -11.51 -28.24 -26.42
C ASP A 359 -11.94 -28.60 -25.00
N GLU A 360 -11.04 -29.23 -24.23
CA GLU A 360 -11.23 -29.55 -22.82
C GLU A 360 -11.34 -28.27 -21.97
N LEU A 361 -10.43 -27.31 -22.14
CA LEU A 361 -10.50 -26.02 -21.44
C LEU A 361 -11.77 -25.26 -21.82
N CYS A 362 -12.11 -25.24 -23.11
CA CYS A 362 -13.34 -24.61 -23.59
C CYS A 362 -14.60 -25.27 -22.98
N ALA A 363 -14.61 -26.59 -22.82
CA ALA A 363 -15.71 -27.32 -22.20
C ALA A 363 -15.85 -27.00 -20.70
N VAL A 364 -14.72 -26.90 -19.97
CA VAL A 364 -14.71 -26.50 -18.55
C VAL A 364 -15.22 -25.07 -18.38
N LEU A 365 -14.71 -24.13 -19.19
CA LEU A 365 -15.13 -22.73 -19.23
C LEU A 365 -16.63 -22.59 -19.51
N LEU A 366 -17.14 -23.29 -20.53
CA LEU A 366 -18.57 -23.31 -20.84
C LEU A 366 -19.37 -23.87 -19.66
N ALA A 367 -18.99 -25.02 -19.12
CA ALA A 367 -19.77 -25.71 -18.08
C ALA A 367 -19.90 -24.91 -16.78
N GLN A 368 -18.89 -24.13 -16.39
CA GLN A 368 -18.98 -23.25 -15.21
C GLN A 368 -19.72 -21.93 -15.48
N ALA A 369 -19.86 -21.55 -16.75
CA ALA A 369 -20.54 -20.35 -17.21
C ALA A 369 -22.02 -20.57 -17.58
N ILE A 370 -22.56 -21.80 -17.44
CA ILE A 370 -23.99 -22.04 -17.64
C ILE A 370 -24.74 -21.70 -16.34
N PRO A 371 -25.68 -20.73 -16.35
CA PRO A 371 -26.43 -20.37 -15.16
C PRO A 371 -27.57 -21.36 -14.88
N THR A 372 -27.87 -21.57 -13.61
CA THR A 372 -29.12 -22.20 -13.19
C THR A 372 -30.20 -21.12 -13.00
N LEU A 373 -31.39 -21.32 -13.56
CA LEU A 373 -32.44 -20.31 -13.57
C LEU A 373 -33.35 -20.42 -12.35
N TYR A 374 -33.62 -19.29 -11.69
CA TYR A 374 -34.63 -19.16 -10.65
C TYR A 374 -35.89 -18.52 -11.25
N LYS A 375 -36.99 -19.27 -11.31
CA LYS A 375 -38.24 -18.82 -11.96
C LYS A 375 -38.03 -18.31 -13.39
N GLY A 376 -37.16 -18.97 -14.14
CA GLY A 376 -36.81 -18.60 -15.52
C GLY A 376 -35.85 -17.41 -15.65
N GLN A 377 -35.39 -16.82 -14.54
CA GLN A 377 -34.44 -15.70 -14.53
C GLN A 377 -33.07 -16.16 -14.03
N ASN A 378 -32.00 -15.60 -14.59
CA ASN A 378 -30.66 -15.79 -14.05
C ASN A 378 -30.44 -14.83 -12.88
N LEU A 379 -30.24 -15.36 -11.67
CA LEU A 379 -30.07 -14.52 -10.48
C LEU A 379 -28.69 -13.91 -10.40
N THR A 380 -27.65 -14.73 -10.41
CA THR A 380 -26.31 -14.32 -9.99
C THR A 380 -25.26 -14.85 -10.94
N VAL A 381 -24.35 -13.98 -11.36
CA VAL A 381 -23.13 -14.34 -12.08
C VAL A 381 -21.93 -13.81 -11.31
N TYR A 382 -20.86 -14.58 -11.29
CA TYR A 382 -19.56 -14.20 -10.76
C TYR A 382 -18.62 -13.89 -11.91
N VAL A 383 -17.93 -12.76 -11.83
CA VAL A 383 -16.93 -12.37 -12.83
C VAL A 383 -15.55 -12.44 -12.18
N GLY A 384 -14.76 -13.42 -12.58
CA GLY A 384 -13.35 -13.55 -12.21
C GLY A 384 -12.45 -12.66 -13.05
N LYS A 385 -11.16 -12.61 -12.68
CA LYS A 385 -10.18 -11.83 -13.43
C LYS A 385 -9.61 -12.68 -14.57
N ASP A 386 -8.91 -13.74 -14.23
CA ASP A 386 -8.10 -14.55 -15.14
C ASP A 386 -7.92 -15.97 -14.62
N LEU A 387 -7.59 -16.88 -15.54
CA LEU A 387 -7.20 -18.26 -15.24
C LEU A 387 -5.71 -18.36 -14.89
N PRO A 388 -5.33 -18.98 -13.76
CA PRO A 388 -3.94 -19.35 -13.51
C PRO A 388 -3.38 -20.24 -14.62
N VAL A 389 -2.09 -20.10 -14.92
CA VAL A 389 -1.39 -20.94 -15.93
C VAL A 389 -1.60 -22.43 -15.65
N GLU A 390 -1.60 -22.83 -14.38
CA GLU A 390 -1.80 -24.22 -13.98
C GLU A 390 -3.20 -24.74 -14.36
N GLU A 391 -4.24 -23.93 -14.15
CA GLU A 391 -5.63 -24.27 -14.52
C GLU A 391 -5.86 -24.16 -16.04
N PHE A 392 -5.10 -23.31 -16.73
CA PHE A 392 -5.10 -23.25 -18.19
C PHE A 392 -4.52 -24.52 -18.83
N LEU A 393 -3.42 -25.04 -18.26
CA LEU A 393 -2.73 -26.24 -18.73
C LEU A 393 -3.39 -27.54 -18.28
N SER A 394 -4.02 -27.51 -17.10
CA SER A 394 -4.78 -28.62 -16.53
C SER A 394 -6.20 -28.13 -16.21
N PRO A 395 -7.10 -28.12 -17.22
CA PRO A 395 -8.43 -27.55 -17.08
C PRO A 395 -9.19 -28.16 -15.90
N THR A 396 -9.55 -27.31 -14.93
CA THR A 396 -10.38 -27.69 -13.79
C THR A 396 -11.44 -26.62 -13.56
N HIS A 397 -12.58 -27.03 -13.00
CA HIS A 397 -13.62 -26.07 -12.64
C HIS A 397 -13.14 -25.14 -11.53
N PHE A 398 -13.63 -23.90 -11.54
CA PHE A 398 -13.31 -22.93 -10.49
C PHE A 398 -13.65 -23.47 -9.09
N LEU A 399 -14.82 -24.07 -8.84
CA LEU A 399 -15.12 -24.68 -7.52
C LEU A 399 -14.55 -26.10 -7.34
N GLY A 400 -13.66 -26.53 -8.24
CA GLY A 400 -12.93 -27.78 -8.15
C GLY A 400 -11.99 -27.80 -6.95
N VAL A 401 -11.70 -29.01 -6.46
CA VAL A 401 -10.84 -29.22 -5.28
C VAL A 401 -9.41 -28.70 -5.49
N GLU A 402 -8.97 -28.63 -6.75
CA GLU A 402 -7.62 -28.22 -7.16
C GLU A 402 -7.48 -26.70 -7.36
N SER A 403 -8.59 -25.96 -7.51
CA SER A 403 -8.52 -24.51 -7.66
C SER A 403 -8.32 -23.83 -6.31
N HIS A 404 -7.26 -23.04 -6.19
CA HIS A 404 -6.92 -22.35 -4.94
C HIS A 404 -7.96 -21.29 -4.55
N ALA A 405 -8.27 -20.40 -5.50
CA ALA A 405 -9.28 -19.36 -5.34
C ALA A 405 -10.66 -19.98 -5.16
N GLY A 406 -10.93 -21.02 -5.96
CA GLY A 406 -12.07 -21.89 -5.88
C GLY A 406 -12.36 -22.48 -4.51
N ASN A 407 -11.35 -23.09 -3.91
CA ASN A 407 -11.47 -23.75 -2.62
C ASN A 407 -11.84 -22.76 -1.52
N PHE A 408 -11.27 -21.55 -1.54
CA PHE A 408 -11.62 -20.51 -0.59
C PHE A 408 -13.09 -20.07 -0.74
N VAL A 409 -13.54 -19.87 -1.98
CA VAL A 409 -14.95 -19.56 -2.26
C VAL A 409 -15.85 -20.71 -1.81
N ARG A 410 -15.48 -21.96 -2.12
CA ARG A 410 -16.20 -23.15 -1.66
C ARG A 410 -16.34 -23.19 -0.14
N GLN A 411 -15.28 -22.92 0.63
CA GLN A 411 -15.37 -22.85 2.10
C GLN A 411 -16.33 -21.75 2.57
N THR A 412 -16.29 -20.59 1.90
CA THR A 412 -17.21 -19.47 2.17
C THR A 412 -18.66 -19.88 1.92
N LEU A 413 -18.92 -20.54 0.79
CA LEU A 413 -20.24 -21.05 0.41
C LEU A 413 -20.73 -22.15 1.38
N GLU A 414 -19.87 -23.09 1.77
CA GLU A 414 -20.19 -24.11 2.78
C GLU A 414 -20.52 -23.48 4.14
N SER A 415 -19.81 -22.40 4.53
CA SER A 415 -20.12 -21.63 5.74
C SER A 415 -21.48 -20.96 5.65
N VAL A 416 -21.82 -20.33 4.52
CA VAL A 416 -23.15 -19.73 4.29
C VAL A 416 -24.24 -20.79 4.39
N ALA A 417 -24.08 -21.92 3.70
CA ALA A 417 -25.02 -23.03 3.72
C ALA A 417 -25.29 -23.56 5.13
N ARG A 418 -24.24 -23.69 5.95
CA ARG A 418 -24.35 -24.14 7.34
C ARG A 418 -25.10 -23.14 8.22
N ILE A 419 -24.85 -21.84 8.04
CA ILE A 419 -25.54 -20.78 8.78
C ILE A 419 -27.03 -20.74 8.40
N GLU A 420 -27.35 -20.79 7.11
CA GLU A 420 -28.74 -20.82 6.64
C GLU A 420 -29.47 -22.10 7.08
N ALA A 421 -28.82 -23.28 7.07
CA ALA A 421 -29.40 -24.50 7.62
C ALA A 421 -29.75 -24.32 9.11
N SER A 422 -28.79 -23.86 9.91
CA SER A 422 -28.98 -23.63 11.35
C SER A 422 -30.07 -22.60 11.65
N ASN A 423 -30.11 -21.47 10.93
CA ASN A 423 -31.10 -20.41 11.10
C ASN A 423 -32.53 -20.89 10.90
N HIS A 424 -32.72 -21.88 10.03
CA HIS A 424 -34.01 -22.45 9.68
C HIS A 424 -34.26 -23.80 10.34
N GLY A 425 -33.48 -24.14 11.39
CA GLY A 425 -33.68 -25.36 12.19
C GLY A 425 -33.43 -26.66 11.42
N ARG A 426 -32.61 -26.61 10.36
CA ARG A 426 -32.23 -27.78 9.56
C ARG A 426 -30.85 -28.27 9.98
N GLU A 427 -30.69 -29.59 10.05
CA GLU A 427 -29.37 -30.20 10.16
C GLU A 427 -28.65 -30.03 8.81
N PHE A 428 -27.45 -29.46 8.85
CA PHE A 428 -26.64 -29.28 7.64
C PHE A 428 -26.22 -30.65 7.09
N GLN A 429 -26.64 -30.95 5.86
CA GLN A 429 -26.16 -32.09 5.11
C GLN A 429 -25.24 -31.61 3.99
N HIS A 430 -24.25 -32.43 3.59
CA HIS A 430 -23.38 -32.02 2.47
C HIS A 430 -24.16 -31.80 1.16
N SER A 431 -25.30 -32.48 1.00
CA SER A 431 -26.22 -32.22 -0.10
C SER A 431 -26.70 -30.77 -0.13
N ASP A 432 -26.85 -30.09 1.01
CA ASP A 432 -27.24 -28.67 1.15
C ASP A 432 -26.22 -27.69 0.56
N PHE A 433 -25.00 -28.13 0.28
CA PHE A 433 -24.02 -27.35 -0.47
C PHE A 433 -24.33 -27.30 -1.98
N SER A 434 -24.91 -28.36 -2.56
CA SER A 434 -25.19 -28.48 -4.00
C SER A 434 -25.87 -27.26 -4.62
N PRO A 435 -26.91 -26.63 -4.03
CA PRO A 435 -27.57 -25.48 -4.64
C PRO A 435 -26.67 -24.25 -4.76
N TYR A 436 -25.70 -24.09 -3.86
CA TYR A 436 -24.71 -23.02 -3.94
C TYR A 436 -23.71 -23.32 -5.05
N GLU A 437 -23.28 -24.57 -5.20
CA GLU A 437 -22.48 -24.98 -6.33
C GLU A 437 -23.24 -24.80 -7.66
N ASP A 438 -24.49 -25.21 -7.73
CA ASP A 438 -25.35 -25.11 -8.91
C ASP A 438 -25.69 -23.67 -9.30
N SER A 439 -25.78 -22.76 -8.32
CA SER A 439 -26.01 -21.32 -8.55
C SER A 439 -24.73 -20.52 -8.77
N PHE A 440 -23.54 -21.08 -8.49
CA PHE A 440 -22.27 -20.42 -8.70
C PHE A 440 -21.83 -20.51 -10.16
N CYS A 441 -22.32 -19.58 -10.97
CA CYS A 441 -21.98 -19.41 -12.37
C CYS A 441 -20.85 -18.38 -12.53
N ILE A 442 -19.69 -18.78 -13.05
CA ILE A 442 -18.51 -17.90 -13.15
C ILE A 442 -17.96 -17.79 -14.57
N VAL A 443 -17.55 -16.58 -14.95
CA VAL A 443 -16.80 -16.28 -16.17
C VAL A 443 -15.61 -15.37 -15.83
N ASP A 444 -14.47 -15.56 -16.48
CA ASP A 444 -13.32 -14.67 -16.29
C ASP A 444 -13.31 -13.56 -17.36
N LEU A 445 -12.83 -12.37 -16.99
CA LEU A 445 -12.56 -11.31 -17.96
C LEU A 445 -11.54 -11.78 -19.02
N TRP A 446 -10.46 -12.42 -18.56
CA TRP A 446 -9.46 -13.04 -19.42
C TRP A 446 -9.53 -14.56 -19.33
N CYS A 447 -10.19 -15.18 -20.30
CA CYS A 447 -10.18 -16.64 -20.46
C CYS A 447 -8.89 -17.16 -21.14
N TRP A 448 -7.80 -16.38 -21.10
CA TRP A 448 -6.50 -16.67 -21.74
C TRP A 448 -5.35 -16.02 -20.94
N LEU A 449 -4.10 -16.31 -21.29
CA LEU A 449 -2.92 -16.04 -20.43
C LEU A 449 -2.39 -14.60 -20.46
N LYS A 450 -2.59 -13.84 -21.55
CA LYS A 450 -2.04 -12.48 -21.70
C LYS A 450 -3.10 -11.39 -21.50
N HIS A 451 -2.80 -10.40 -20.67
CA HIS A 451 -3.78 -9.41 -20.17
C HIS A 451 -3.59 -7.99 -20.74
N ASP A 452 -2.80 -7.81 -21.80
CA ASP A 452 -2.41 -6.48 -22.29
C ASP A 452 -3.50 -5.79 -23.13
N HIS A 453 -4.48 -6.55 -23.63
CA HIS A 453 -5.51 -6.06 -24.54
C HIS A 453 -6.91 -6.20 -23.93
N LEU A 454 -7.37 -5.15 -23.25
CA LEU A 454 -8.67 -5.13 -22.55
C LEU A 454 -9.88 -5.15 -23.51
N ALA A 455 -9.77 -4.53 -24.70
CA ALA A 455 -10.89 -4.41 -25.63
C ALA A 455 -11.54 -5.75 -26.05
N PRO A 456 -10.78 -6.76 -26.56
CA PRO A 456 -11.38 -8.05 -26.91
C PRO A 456 -11.93 -8.81 -25.70
N ALA A 457 -11.23 -8.76 -24.55
CA ALA A 457 -11.69 -9.38 -23.30
C ALA A 457 -13.03 -8.78 -22.84
N SER A 458 -13.13 -7.45 -22.85
CA SER A 458 -14.34 -6.70 -22.56
C SER A 458 -15.50 -7.12 -23.47
N GLU A 459 -15.27 -7.21 -24.77
CA GLU A 459 -16.32 -7.57 -25.74
C GLU A 459 -16.85 -9.00 -25.52
N PHE A 460 -16.00 -9.97 -25.22
CA PHE A 460 -16.46 -11.33 -24.89
C PHE A 460 -17.24 -11.35 -23.58
N LEU A 461 -16.72 -10.73 -22.51
CA LEU A 461 -17.42 -10.68 -21.23
C LEU A 461 -18.79 -10.00 -21.37
N ARG A 462 -18.85 -8.87 -22.08
CA ARG A 462 -20.08 -8.11 -22.35
C ARG A 462 -21.12 -8.97 -23.08
N ARG A 463 -20.74 -9.61 -24.18
CA ARG A 463 -21.62 -10.53 -24.93
C ARG A 463 -22.12 -11.70 -24.09
N TYR A 464 -21.28 -12.22 -23.20
CA TYR A 464 -21.71 -13.26 -22.29
C TYR A 464 -22.80 -12.75 -21.33
N LEU A 465 -22.62 -11.56 -20.73
CA LEU A 465 -23.65 -10.95 -19.87
C LEU A 465 -24.94 -10.62 -20.62
N GLU A 466 -24.84 -10.18 -21.88
CA GLU A 466 -26.01 -9.99 -22.76
C GLU A 466 -26.79 -11.29 -23.00
N LEU A 467 -26.10 -12.42 -23.11
CA LEU A 467 -26.73 -13.73 -23.30
C LEU A 467 -27.41 -14.23 -22.03
N VAL A 468 -26.72 -14.14 -20.88
CA VAL A 468 -27.19 -14.74 -19.62
C VAL A 468 -28.07 -13.83 -18.79
N GLN A 469 -28.05 -12.52 -19.02
CA GLN A 469 -28.87 -11.49 -18.37
C GLN A 469 -29.02 -11.69 -16.86
N PRO A 470 -27.92 -11.60 -16.08
CA PRO A 470 -27.92 -11.86 -14.63
C PRO A 470 -28.44 -10.68 -13.82
N LEU A 471 -29.18 -10.91 -12.73
CA LEU A 471 -29.80 -9.82 -11.94
C LEU A 471 -28.81 -9.18 -10.98
N VAL A 472 -27.89 -9.99 -10.47
CA VAL A 472 -26.79 -9.63 -9.60
C VAL A 472 -25.49 -10.12 -10.24
N VAL A 473 -24.46 -9.28 -10.25
CA VAL A 473 -23.12 -9.63 -10.75
C VAL A 473 -22.10 -9.33 -9.67
N THR A 474 -21.44 -10.36 -9.14
CA THR A 474 -20.34 -10.18 -8.18
C THR A 474 -19.01 -10.21 -8.92
N ILE A 475 -18.18 -9.19 -8.72
CA ILE A 475 -17.04 -8.91 -9.59
C ILE A 475 -15.75 -8.98 -8.78
N PHE A 476 -14.87 -9.91 -9.14
CA PHE A 476 -13.66 -10.22 -8.38
C PHE A 476 -12.42 -9.52 -8.97
N GLY A 477 -11.83 -8.61 -8.21
CA GLY A 477 -10.57 -7.97 -8.57
C GLY A 477 -10.73 -6.61 -9.25
N ARG A 478 -9.63 -5.86 -9.35
CA ARG A 478 -9.66 -4.45 -9.77
C ARG A 478 -10.06 -4.27 -11.22
N ASP A 479 -9.41 -4.97 -12.13
CA ASP A 479 -9.61 -4.76 -13.57
C ASP A 479 -11.05 -5.07 -14.05
N PRO A 480 -11.67 -6.21 -13.69
CA PRO A 480 -13.07 -6.43 -14.05
C PRO A 480 -14.03 -5.48 -13.33
N VAL A 481 -13.69 -5.00 -12.12
CA VAL A 481 -14.49 -3.97 -11.42
C VAL A 481 -14.40 -2.64 -12.15
N ASP A 482 -13.20 -2.18 -12.53
CA ASP A 482 -12.98 -0.95 -13.30
C ASP A 482 -13.78 -0.99 -14.61
N LEU A 483 -13.73 -2.13 -15.31
CA LEU A 483 -14.45 -2.31 -16.57
C LEU A 483 -15.97 -2.29 -16.39
N ILE A 484 -16.51 -3.05 -15.44
CA ILE A 484 -17.96 -3.17 -15.28
C ILE A 484 -18.55 -1.90 -14.66
N LEU A 485 -17.86 -1.24 -13.72
CA LEU A 485 -18.32 0.03 -13.15
C LEU A 485 -18.20 1.23 -14.11
N SER A 486 -17.58 1.02 -15.27
CA SER A 486 -17.54 1.97 -16.38
C SER A 486 -18.48 1.55 -17.53
N ASP A 487 -19.43 0.66 -17.27
CA ASP A 487 -20.37 0.13 -18.27
C ASP A 487 -19.65 -0.34 -19.55
N PHE A 488 -18.53 -1.06 -19.37
CA PHE A 488 -17.67 -1.60 -20.43
C PHE A 488 -16.94 -0.55 -21.30
N ASP A 489 -16.86 0.72 -20.87
CA ASP A 489 -16.04 1.74 -21.53
C ASP A 489 -14.54 1.53 -21.27
N VAL A 490 -13.90 0.81 -22.18
CA VAL A 490 -12.45 0.52 -22.15
C VAL A 490 -11.56 1.77 -22.22
N ASN A 491 -12.11 2.93 -22.63
CA ASN A 491 -11.40 4.20 -22.72
C ASN A 491 -11.70 5.12 -21.52
N CYS A 492 -12.43 4.64 -20.51
CA CYS A 492 -12.75 5.45 -19.34
C CYS A 492 -11.46 5.86 -18.59
N ASP A 493 -11.21 7.17 -18.54
CA ASP A 493 -10.06 7.76 -17.81
C ASP A 493 -10.14 7.52 -16.28
N ARG A 494 -11.31 7.14 -15.76
CA ARG A 494 -11.55 6.93 -14.32
C ARG A 494 -11.26 5.49 -13.91
N ARG A 495 -9.98 5.13 -13.87
CA ARG A 495 -9.56 3.87 -13.22
C ARG A 495 -9.60 4.02 -11.69
N LEU A 496 -10.12 3.03 -10.97
CA LEU A 496 -10.07 3.03 -9.52
C LEU A 496 -8.62 3.00 -9.08
N GLN A 497 -8.22 3.91 -8.19
CA GLN A 497 -6.88 3.86 -7.59
C GLN A 497 -6.78 2.78 -6.50
N ASN A 498 -7.91 2.49 -5.84
CA ASN A 498 -8.01 1.49 -4.79
C ASN A 498 -9.37 0.77 -4.91
N LEU A 499 -9.34 -0.55 -4.77
CA LEU A 499 -10.54 -1.39 -4.82
C LEU A 499 -11.33 -1.34 -3.49
N THR A 500 -10.65 -1.23 -2.34
CA THR A 500 -11.30 -1.36 -1.01
C THR A 500 -12.52 -0.46 -0.81
N PRO A 501 -12.54 0.82 -1.22
CA PRO A 501 -13.71 1.70 -1.00
C PRO A 501 -14.99 1.22 -1.67
N VAL A 502 -14.88 0.55 -2.83
CA VAL A 502 -16.05 0.10 -3.61
C VAL A 502 -16.46 -1.35 -3.31
N VAL A 503 -15.63 -2.11 -2.59
CA VAL A 503 -15.96 -3.49 -2.22
C VAL A 503 -17.26 -3.55 -1.42
N GLY A 504 -18.15 -4.44 -1.84
CA GLY A 504 -19.47 -4.66 -1.28
C GLY A 504 -20.43 -3.48 -1.46
N VAL A 505 -20.11 -2.47 -2.27
CA VAL A 505 -21.01 -1.34 -2.56
C VAL A 505 -21.79 -1.67 -3.83
N PRO A 506 -23.08 -2.00 -3.74
CA PRO A 506 -23.85 -2.40 -4.89
C PRO A 506 -24.22 -1.17 -5.73
N SER A 507 -24.19 -1.33 -7.05
CA SER A 507 -24.53 -0.27 -8.01
C SER A 507 -25.27 -0.85 -9.21
N ILE A 508 -26.06 -0.05 -9.90
CA ILE A 508 -26.70 -0.48 -11.16
C ILE A 508 -25.72 -0.21 -12.29
N GLN A 509 -25.46 -1.23 -13.10
CA GLN A 509 -24.63 -1.18 -14.30
C GLN A 509 -25.39 -1.82 -15.46
N TYR A 510 -24.86 -1.69 -16.67
CA TYR A 510 -25.48 -2.21 -17.88
C TYR A 510 -24.50 -3.05 -18.70
N HIS A 511 -25.03 -4.10 -19.35
CA HIS A 511 -24.22 -4.95 -20.24
C HIS A 511 -24.32 -4.53 -21.71
N ASP A 512 -25.16 -3.54 -22.05
CA ASP A 512 -25.19 -2.95 -23.38
C ASP A 512 -24.09 -1.89 -23.55
N GLN A 513 -23.82 -1.50 -24.79
CA GLN A 513 -22.84 -0.46 -25.11
C GLN A 513 -23.48 0.58 -26.04
N PRO A 514 -24.29 1.51 -25.49
CA PRO A 514 -24.91 2.54 -26.30
C PRO A 514 -23.85 3.45 -26.92
N GLY A 515 -24.18 4.11 -28.04
CA GLY A 515 -23.33 5.18 -28.57
C GLY A 515 -23.12 6.30 -27.54
N ALA A 516 -22.08 7.13 -27.71
CA ALA A 516 -21.68 8.17 -26.74
C ALA A 516 -22.77 9.20 -26.32
N ASN A 517 -23.94 9.21 -26.97
CA ASN A 517 -25.08 10.07 -26.65
C ASN A 517 -26.40 9.30 -26.55
N GLU A 518 -26.36 7.96 -26.58
CA GLU A 518 -27.54 7.12 -26.45
C GLU A 518 -27.71 6.71 -24.99
N ALA A 519 -28.95 6.59 -24.54
CA ALA A 519 -29.23 6.06 -23.21
C ALA A 519 -29.10 4.53 -23.24
N HIS A 520 -28.62 3.95 -22.14
CA HIS A 520 -28.63 2.51 -21.94
C HIS A 520 -30.06 1.95 -22.01
N ASP A 521 -30.21 0.75 -22.56
CA ASP A 521 -31.44 -0.02 -22.49
C ASP A 521 -31.75 -0.33 -21.02
N PRO A 522 -32.89 0.14 -20.48
CA PRO A 522 -33.31 -0.19 -19.12
C PRO A 522 -33.41 -1.70 -18.84
N ASN A 523 -33.53 -2.54 -19.87
CA ASN A 523 -33.56 -4.00 -19.73
C ASN A 523 -32.18 -4.64 -19.68
N ALA A 524 -31.11 -3.90 -19.98
CA ALA A 524 -29.72 -4.36 -19.83
C ALA A 524 -29.17 -4.18 -18.40
N ALA A 525 -29.97 -3.58 -17.50
CA ALA A 525 -29.54 -3.23 -16.15
C ALA A 525 -29.32 -4.47 -15.25
N PHE A 526 -28.31 -4.42 -14.40
CA PHE A 526 -28.08 -5.40 -13.34
C PHE A 526 -27.44 -4.75 -12.11
N VAL A 527 -27.46 -5.45 -10.96
CA VAL A 527 -26.80 -4.99 -9.73
C VAL A 527 -25.37 -5.53 -9.68
N ALA A 528 -24.38 -4.66 -9.86
CA ALA A 528 -22.96 -4.97 -9.71
C ALA A 528 -22.49 -4.86 -8.25
N ILE A 529 -21.79 -5.87 -7.75
CA ILE A 529 -21.21 -5.94 -6.40
C ILE A 529 -19.70 -6.19 -6.52
N PRO A 530 -18.86 -5.15 -6.38
CA PRO A 530 -17.40 -5.30 -6.39
C PRO A 530 -16.91 -6.13 -5.19
N ALA A 531 -15.92 -6.99 -5.41
CA ALA A 531 -15.30 -7.83 -4.39
C ALA A 531 -13.79 -7.98 -4.64
N PHE A 532 -13.04 -8.32 -3.58
CA PHE A 532 -11.65 -8.73 -3.74
C PHE A 532 -11.59 -10.10 -4.42
N HIS A 533 -10.60 -10.28 -5.31
CA HIS A 533 -10.41 -11.59 -5.93
C HIS A 533 -9.94 -12.62 -4.89
N PRO A 534 -10.62 -13.78 -4.76
CA PRO A 534 -10.25 -14.80 -3.78
C PRO A 534 -8.84 -15.37 -4.03
N GLY A 535 -8.40 -15.41 -5.29
CA GLY A 535 -7.04 -15.79 -5.68
C GLY A 535 -5.95 -14.80 -5.28
N ARG A 536 -6.30 -13.58 -4.83
CA ARG A 536 -5.33 -12.63 -4.30
C ARG A 536 -4.51 -13.29 -3.18
N ASP A 537 -5.12 -14.18 -2.38
CA ASP A 537 -4.49 -14.91 -1.28
C ASP A 537 -3.22 -15.70 -1.67
N LYS A 538 -3.07 -16.13 -2.94
CA LYS A 538 -1.91 -16.90 -3.44
C LYS A 538 -0.61 -16.08 -3.46
N HIS A 539 -0.68 -14.76 -3.61
CA HIS A 539 0.47 -13.95 -4.05
C HIS A 539 1.19 -13.15 -2.94
N GLY A 540 0.87 -13.33 -1.65
CA GLY A 540 1.56 -12.60 -0.57
C GLY A 540 1.45 -13.24 0.82
N SER A 541 2.04 -12.61 1.85
CA SER A 541 1.90 -12.97 3.28
C SER A 541 0.51 -12.62 3.84
N GLN A 542 -0.54 -12.85 3.05
CA GLN A 542 -1.76 -12.08 3.13
C GLN A 542 -2.46 -12.21 4.48
N THR A 543 -2.83 -11.04 4.95
CA THR A 543 -3.36 -10.87 6.29
C THR A 543 -4.81 -11.33 6.32
N GLN A 544 -5.15 -12.05 7.39
CA GLN A 544 -6.50 -12.44 7.80
C GLN A 544 -7.62 -11.42 7.47
N PRO A 545 -7.45 -10.08 7.55
CA PRO A 545 -8.48 -9.13 7.17
C PRO A 545 -8.89 -9.13 5.69
N ILE A 546 -8.01 -9.50 4.75
CA ILE A 546 -8.38 -9.61 3.32
C ILE A 546 -9.33 -10.79 3.13
N ARG A 547 -9.00 -11.96 3.68
CA ARG A 547 -9.87 -13.14 3.67
C ARG A 547 -11.23 -12.83 4.31
N ARG A 548 -11.21 -12.14 5.44
CA ARG A 548 -12.41 -11.65 6.11
C ARG A 548 -13.24 -10.73 5.23
N LEU A 549 -12.62 -9.79 4.50
CA LEU A 549 -13.36 -8.92 3.59
C LEU A 549 -13.98 -9.69 2.41
N VAL A 550 -13.27 -10.66 1.84
CA VAL A 550 -13.82 -11.54 0.79
C VAL A 550 -15.05 -12.29 1.33
N ASP A 551 -14.94 -12.97 2.46
CA ASP A 551 -16.04 -13.70 3.12
C ASP A 551 -17.26 -12.79 3.40
N ILE A 552 -17.04 -11.62 4.00
CA ILE A 552 -18.13 -10.69 4.33
C ILE A 552 -18.76 -10.09 3.06
N SER A 553 -17.98 -9.79 2.02
CA SER A 553 -18.51 -9.30 0.74
C SER A 553 -19.31 -10.38 -0.01
N MET A 554 -18.93 -11.66 0.12
CA MET A 554 -19.68 -12.78 -0.41
C MET A 554 -21.00 -12.98 0.35
N LYS A 555 -20.98 -12.94 1.68
CA LYS A 555 -22.18 -12.93 2.51
C LYS A 555 -23.11 -11.77 2.16
N HIS A 556 -22.55 -10.59 1.88
CA HIS A 556 -23.32 -9.45 1.40
C HIS A 556 -23.97 -9.72 0.02
N THR A 557 -23.26 -10.40 -0.89
CA THR A 557 -23.84 -10.86 -2.17
C THR A 557 -25.08 -11.73 -1.90
N PHE A 558 -25.00 -12.70 -0.98
CA PHE A 558 -26.15 -13.55 -0.64
C PHE A 558 -27.33 -12.78 -0.05
N LEU A 559 -27.08 -11.73 0.74
CA LEU A 559 -28.15 -10.82 1.19
C LEU A 559 -28.84 -10.13 0.00
N VAL A 560 -28.08 -9.62 -0.97
CA VAL A 560 -28.64 -8.99 -2.18
C VAL A 560 -29.40 -10.01 -3.02
N THR A 561 -28.87 -11.22 -3.19
CA THR A 561 -29.54 -12.32 -3.90
C THR A 561 -30.85 -12.72 -3.20
N GLN A 562 -30.86 -12.81 -1.87
CA GLN A 562 -32.08 -13.07 -1.10
C GLN A 562 -33.16 -12.00 -1.36
N ILE A 563 -32.80 -10.71 -1.35
CA ILE A 563 -33.72 -9.62 -1.67
C ILE A 563 -34.23 -9.74 -3.11
N ALA A 564 -33.35 -10.07 -4.06
CA ALA A 564 -33.73 -10.28 -5.45
C ALA A 564 -34.72 -11.45 -5.62
N MET A 565 -34.50 -12.57 -4.91
CA MET A 565 -35.43 -13.70 -4.88
C MET A 565 -36.77 -13.31 -4.24
N ASP A 566 -36.75 -12.53 -3.17
CA ASP A 566 -37.97 -11.99 -2.55
C ASP A 566 -38.76 -11.14 -3.55
N MET A 567 -38.10 -10.40 -4.44
CA MET A 567 -38.79 -9.61 -5.46
C MET A 567 -39.45 -10.54 -6.45
N LEU A 568 -38.71 -11.51 -6.99
CA LEU A 568 -39.24 -12.49 -7.96
C LEU A 568 -40.30 -13.43 -7.37
N ASP A 569 -40.39 -13.52 -6.04
CA ASP A 569 -41.42 -14.26 -5.32
C ASP A 569 -42.71 -13.48 -5.09
N GLU A 570 -42.70 -12.16 -5.27
CA GLU A 570 -43.93 -11.38 -5.21
C GLU A 570 -44.88 -11.75 -6.35
N PRO A 571 -46.20 -11.81 -6.09
CA PRO A 571 -47.16 -11.87 -7.18
C PRO A 571 -47.03 -10.59 -8.01
N ASP A 572 -47.34 -10.69 -9.30
CA ASP A 572 -47.47 -9.54 -10.20
C ASP A 572 -46.16 -8.78 -10.53
N VAL A 573 -44.98 -9.35 -10.28
CA VAL A 573 -43.65 -8.77 -10.60
C VAL A 573 -43.58 -8.21 -12.03
N GLU A 574 -43.99 -9.00 -13.02
CA GLU A 574 -43.98 -8.59 -14.44
C GLU A 574 -44.90 -7.40 -14.73
N SER A 575 -45.94 -7.19 -13.92
CA SER A 575 -46.84 -6.04 -14.07
C SER A 575 -46.42 -4.84 -13.23
N ARG A 576 -45.69 -5.07 -12.13
CA ARG A 576 -45.21 -4.04 -11.19
C ARG A 576 -43.97 -3.33 -11.72
N PHE A 577 -43.07 -4.06 -12.37
CA PHE A 577 -41.82 -3.52 -12.89
C PHE A 577 -41.84 -3.54 -14.41
N SER A 578 -41.76 -2.36 -15.02
CA SER A 578 -41.82 -2.22 -16.47
C SER A 578 -40.51 -2.57 -17.16
N THR A 579 -39.41 -2.44 -16.42
CA THR A 579 -38.05 -2.68 -16.90
C THR A 579 -37.21 -3.36 -15.83
N ARG A 580 -36.10 -3.96 -16.26
CA ARG A 580 -35.11 -4.56 -15.35
C ARG A 580 -34.44 -3.52 -14.45
N PHE A 581 -34.27 -2.31 -14.95
CA PHE A 581 -33.79 -1.16 -14.19
C PHE A 581 -34.69 -0.87 -12.98
N ASP A 582 -36.02 -0.86 -13.16
CA ASP A 582 -36.97 -0.63 -12.06
C ASP A 582 -36.82 -1.71 -10.97
N LEU A 583 -36.64 -2.96 -11.39
CA LEU A 583 -36.40 -4.09 -10.48
C LEU A 583 -35.08 -3.91 -9.71
N CYS A 584 -33.99 -3.53 -10.39
CA CYS A 584 -32.69 -3.27 -9.75
C CYS A 584 -32.78 -2.09 -8.76
N GLN A 585 -33.50 -1.03 -9.11
CA GLN A 585 -33.73 0.09 -8.20
C GLN A 585 -34.47 -0.32 -6.94
N GLU A 586 -35.51 -1.15 -7.07
CA GLU A 586 -36.26 -1.66 -5.92
C GLU A 586 -35.39 -2.56 -5.04
N ILE A 587 -34.53 -3.41 -5.62
CA ILE A 587 -33.56 -4.23 -4.86
C ILE A 587 -32.65 -3.32 -4.01
N LEU A 588 -32.05 -2.30 -4.62
CA LEU A 588 -31.19 -1.34 -3.89
C LEU A 588 -31.99 -0.51 -2.88
N HIS A 589 -33.24 -0.18 -3.18
CA HIS A 589 -34.12 0.51 -2.26
C HIS A 589 -34.39 -0.33 -1.00
N ARG A 590 -34.70 -1.63 -1.14
CA ARG A 590 -34.88 -2.52 0.01
C ARG A 590 -33.60 -2.74 0.78
N LEU A 591 -32.46 -2.85 0.09
CA LEU A 591 -31.16 -2.93 0.74
C LEU A 591 -30.84 -1.66 1.55
N SER A 592 -31.26 -0.47 1.09
CA SER A 592 -31.08 0.78 1.84
C SER A 592 -32.03 0.91 3.06
N ASN A 593 -33.09 0.10 3.10
CA ASN A 593 -34.12 0.10 4.14
C ASN A 593 -34.15 -1.21 4.94
N LEU A 594 -32.98 -1.84 5.11
CA LEU A 594 -32.84 -3.03 5.93
C LEU A 594 -33.25 -2.79 7.40
N SER A 595 -33.55 -3.88 8.10
CA SER A 595 -33.75 -3.88 9.56
C SER A 595 -32.49 -3.42 10.30
N GLN A 596 -32.59 -3.28 11.63
CA GLN A 596 -31.44 -2.94 12.47
C GLN A 596 -30.31 -3.97 12.33
N GLU A 597 -30.64 -5.26 12.22
CA GLU A 597 -29.69 -6.35 12.03
C GLU A 597 -28.95 -6.21 10.69
N GLY A 598 -29.67 -5.88 9.61
CA GLY A 598 -29.05 -5.61 8.31
C GLY A 598 -28.11 -4.41 8.34
N ASN A 599 -28.51 -3.32 9.00
CA ASN A 599 -27.63 -2.16 9.20
C ASN A 599 -26.37 -2.50 10.01
N ASN A 600 -26.49 -3.36 11.03
CA ASN A 600 -25.34 -3.83 11.80
C ASN A 600 -24.37 -4.65 10.94
N PHE A 601 -24.88 -5.49 10.04
CA PHE A 601 -24.05 -6.22 9.09
C PHE A 601 -23.35 -5.28 8.10
N LEU A 602 -24.02 -4.23 7.59
CA LEU A 602 -23.38 -3.22 6.75
C LEU A 602 -22.27 -2.44 7.49
N LEU A 603 -22.46 -2.15 8.77
CA LEU A 603 -21.41 -1.56 9.62
C LEU A 603 -20.21 -2.51 9.80
N LEU A 604 -20.45 -3.82 9.89
CA LEU A 604 -19.39 -4.84 9.93
C LEU A 604 -18.58 -4.86 8.63
N LEU A 605 -19.25 -4.79 7.47
CA LEU A 605 -18.59 -4.69 6.17
C LEU A 605 -17.72 -3.44 6.08
N GLU A 606 -18.23 -2.27 6.46
CA GLU A 606 -17.46 -1.01 6.46
C GLU A 606 -16.26 -1.04 7.42
N LYS A 607 -16.42 -1.65 8.61
CA LYS A 607 -15.30 -1.88 9.53
C LYS A 607 -14.24 -2.77 8.89
N THR A 608 -14.65 -3.85 8.25
CA THR A 608 -13.71 -4.80 7.61
C THR A 608 -12.98 -4.14 6.44
N LYS A 609 -13.65 -3.26 5.67
CA LYS A 609 -13.01 -2.42 4.64
C LYS A 609 -11.96 -1.50 5.25
N ALA A 610 -12.28 -0.82 6.36
CA ALA A 610 -11.32 0.05 7.05
C ALA A 610 -10.11 -0.72 7.60
N ASP A 611 -10.31 -1.94 8.13
CA ASP A 611 -9.22 -2.81 8.61
C ASP A 611 -8.27 -3.17 7.46
N VAL A 612 -8.81 -3.59 6.30
CA VAL A 612 -8.02 -3.89 5.10
C VAL A 612 -7.32 -2.64 4.56
N GLU A 613 -8.01 -1.50 4.49
CA GLU A 613 -7.42 -0.26 4.01
C GLU A 613 -6.25 0.20 4.89
N SER A 614 -6.38 0.07 6.21
CA SER A 614 -5.29 0.33 7.15
C SER A 614 -4.08 -0.55 6.82
N ILE A 615 -4.26 -1.85 6.67
CA ILE A 615 -3.17 -2.79 6.36
C ILE A 615 -2.54 -2.48 5.01
N LEU A 616 -3.35 -2.28 3.97
CA LEU A 616 -2.86 -1.94 2.64
C LEU A 616 -2.10 -0.63 2.67
N ARG A 617 -2.54 0.43 3.36
CA ARG A 617 -1.76 1.67 3.48
C ARG A 617 -0.39 1.43 4.16
N HIS A 618 -0.30 0.54 5.15
CA HIS A 618 0.97 0.22 5.82
C HIS A 618 1.89 -0.68 4.99
N SER A 619 1.32 -1.54 4.12
CA SER A 619 2.05 -2.42 3.19
C SER A 619 2.50 -1.67 1.93
N MET A 620 1.61 -0.85 1.37
CA MET A 620 1.83 -0.04 0.17
C MET A 620 2.85 1.08 0.37
N THR A 621 2.99 1.61 1.59
CA THR A 621 4.02 2.61 1.93
C THR A 621 5.44 2.03 2.03
N LYS A 622 5.60 0.70 1.88
CA LYS A 622 6.87 0.04 2.22
C LYS A 622 7.55 -0.78 1.13
N SER A 623 6.91 -1.23 0.04
CA SER A 623 7.66 -1.96 -1.01
C SER A 623 6.90 -2.32 -2.31
N GLU A 624 5.57 -2.21 -2.40
CA GLU A 624 4.83 -2.88 -3.49
C GLU A 624 3.98 -1.98 -4.42
N THR A 625 3.97 -0.64 -4.25
CA THR A 625 3.00 0.19 -5.02
C THR A 625 3.40 0.61 -6.41
N ASP A 626 4.63 0.41 -6.83
CA ASP A 626 5.00 0.55 -8.23
C ASP A 626 6.07 -0.49 -8.54
N ASP A 627 6.03 -1.08 -9.74
CA ASP A 627 7.15 -1.78 -10.39
C ASP A 627 8.35 -0.83 -10.65
N ALA A 628 8.57 0.15 -9.77
CA ALA A 628 9.72 1.03 -9.73
C ALA A 628 10.86 0.27 -9.04
N ARG A 629 11.61 -0.50 -9.83
CA ARG A 629 12.89 -1.06 -9.38
C ARG A 629 13.99 -0.02 -9.59
N SER A 630 14.79 0.24 -8.56
CA SER A 630 15.97 1.12 -8.72
C SER A 630 16.92 0.49 -9.72
N MET A 631 17.10 1.14 -10.88
CA MET A 631 18.14 0.78 -11.85
C MET A 631 19.53 1.15 -11.36
N LEU A 632 19.62 2.10 -10.44
CA LEU A 632 20.86 2.58 -9.85
C LEU A 632 21.09 1.82 -8.53
N ASN A 633 21.32 0.51 -8.65
CA ASN A 633 21.82 -0.32 -7.56
C ASN A 633 23.35 -0.17 -7.43
N ARG A 634 23.97 -0.93 -6.52
CA ARG A 634 25.42 -0.90 -6.32
C ARG A 634 26.19 -1.20 -7.63
N ASP A 635 25.73 -2.16 -8.42
CA ASP A 635 26.41 -2.57 -9.65
C ASP A 635 26.38 -1.46 -10.70
N ALA A 636 25.23 -0.82 -10.88
CA ALA A 636 25.12 0.36 -11.74
C ALA A 636 26.02 1.52 -11.27
N TYR A 637 26.18 1.71 -9.96
CA TYR A 637 27.12 2.69 -9.41
C TYR A 637 28.59 2.34 -9.74
N GLU A 638 28.96 1.07 -9.58
CA GLU A 638 30.31 0.59 -9.94
C GLU A 638 30.57 0.75 -11.44
N ILE A 639 29.57 0.47 -12.30
CA ILE A 639 29.61 0.74 -13.74
C ILE A 639 29.85 2.23 -13.98
N LEU A 640 29.08 3.12 -13.35
CA LEU A 640 29.18 4.57 -13.55
C LEU A 640 30.51 5.17 -13.10
N LEU A 641 31.13 4.59 -12.07
CA LEU A 641 32.47 4.97 -11.62
C LEU A 641 33.59 4.35 -12.45
N SER A 642 33.37 3.18 -13.07
CA SER A 642 34.39 2.49 -13.87
C SER A 642 34.88 3.31 -15.07
N PHE A 643 34.07 4.25 -15.57
CA PHE A 643 34.42 5.20 -16.63
C PHE A 643 35.05 6.49 -16.13
N GLY A 644 35.34 6.57 -14.83
CA GLY A 644 35.99 7.69 -14.19
C GLY A 644 35.06 8.83 -13.77
N ILE A 645 35.64 9.72 -12.96
CA ILE A 645 35.00 10.93 -12.46
C ILE A 645 35.82 12.14 -12.87
N ALA A 646 35.14 13.26 -13.07
CA ALA A 646 35.69 14.58 -13.31
C ALA A 646 36.76 15.00 -12.25
N ARG A 647 38.02 15.21 -12.66
CA ARG A 647 39.15 15.64 -11.77
C ARG A 647 39.52 17.11 -11.96
N GLY A 648 39.87 17.80 -10.89
CA GLY A 648 40.13 19.24 -10.90
C GLY A 648 38.90 20.10 -11.21
N ASP A 649 39.03 21.42 -11.09
CA ASP A 649 37.96 22.37 -11.37
C ASP A 649 37.58 22.39 -12.87
N ALA A 650 36.36 22.86 -13.16
CA ALA A 650 35.88 23.02 -14.53
C ALA A 650 36.85 23.89 -15.35
N GLY A 651 37.29 23.37 -16.51
CA GLY A 651 38.27 24.02 -17.37
C GLY A 651 39.72 24.08 -16.85
N SER A 652 40.04 23.46 -15.71
CA SER A 652 41.41 23.42 -15.19
C SER A 652 42.36 22.61 -16.08
N ASN A 653 43.67 22.85 -15.97
CA ASN A 653 44.69 22.07 -16.70
C ASN A 653 44.66 20.58 -16.34
N GLU A 654 44.33 20.26 -15.09
CA GLU A 654 44.13 18.88 -14.63
C GLU A 654 42.96 18.24 -15.37
N ARG A 655 41.82 18.95 -15.45
CA ARG A 655 40.65 18.48 -16.20
C ARG A 655 40.95 18.31 -17.69
N ILE A 656 41.65 19.26 -18.30
CA ILE A 656 42.04 19.19 -19.71
C ILE A 656 42.91 17.95 -19.95
N SER A 657 43.94 17.75 -19.11
CA SER A 657 44.85 16.60 -19.22
C SER A 657 44.12 15.27 -19.04
N GLN A 658 43.17 15.20 -18.11
CA GLN A 658 42.33 14.02 -17.91
C GLN A 658 41.51 13.71 -19.18
N ILE A 659 40.83 14.71 -19.72
CA ILE A 659 39.95 14.55 -20.88
C ILE A 659 40.77 14.20 -22.13
N ASP A 660 41.95 14.79 -22.32
CA ASP A 660 42.85 14.44 -23.42
C ASP A 660 43.30 12.98 -23.33
N SER A 661 43.67 12.49 -22.14
CA SER A 661 43.98 11.07 -21.93
C SER A 661 42.80 10.18 -22.30
N LEU A 662 41.59 10.51 -21.84
CA LEU A 662 40.39 9.73 -22.12
C LEU A 662 39.99 9.73 -23.60
N TRP A 663 40.28 10.82 -24.32
CA TRP A 663 40.12 10.87 -25.77
C TRP A 663 41.09 9.89 -26.45
N ASP A 664 42.35 9.89 -26.02
CA ASP A 664 43.38 9.03 -26.60
C ASP A 664 43.14 7.54 -26.26
N ASP A 665 42.47 7.25 -25.14
CA ASP A 665 42.08 5.90 -24.71
C ASP A 665 40.85 5.33 -25.45
N GLU A 666 40.18 6.13 -26.29
CA GLU A 666 39.02 5.75 -27.13
C GLU A 666 37.89 5.04 -26.38
N VAL A 667 37.56 5.51 -25.17
CA VAL A 667 36.55 4.86 -24.31
C VAL A 667 35.15 4.95 -24.95
N ALA A 668 34.72 3.89 -25.63
CA ALA A 668 33.53 3.87 -26.49
C ALA A 668 32.26 4.48 -25.87
N LEU A 669 32.00 4.21 -24.58
CA LEU A 669 30.81 4.74 -23.89
C LEU A 669 30.87 6.23 -23.53
N LEU A 670 32.04 6.87 -23.61
CA LEU A 670 32.13 8.33 -23.53
C LEU A 670 31.88 8.99 -24.91
N HIS A 671 31.83 8.21 -26.00
CA HIS A 671 31.61 8.67 -27.38
C HIS A 671 30.18 8.49 -27.88
N LEU A 672 29.19 8.31 -26.98
CA LEU A 672 27.78 8.07 -27.34
C LEU A 672 27.15 9.21 -28.16
N VAL A 673 27.57 10.44 -27.92
CA VAL A 673 27.02 11.65 -28.57
C VAL A 673 27.91 12.12 -29.71
N PHE A 674 29.22 12.09 -29.49
CA PHE A 674 30.23 12.51 -30.45
C PHE A 674 31.15 11.34 -30.74
N SER A 675 31.09 10.85 -31.97
CA SER A 675 31.99 9.81 -32.46
C SER A 675 33.45 10.24 -32.32
N HIS A 676 34.33 9.27 -32.09
CA HIS A 676 35.78 9.49 -31.99
C HIS A 676 36.37 9.83 -33.38
N ILE A 677 36.23 11.10 -33.76
CA ILE A 677 36.71 11.64 -35.04
C ILE A 677 37.42 12.96 -34.72
N PRO A 678 38.65 13.21 -35.22
CA PRO A 678 39.45 14.39 -34.84
C PRO A 678 38.72 15.73 -34.94
N GLU A 679 37.83 15.90 -35.92
CA GLU A 679 37.04 17.12 -36.12
C GLU A 679 36.04 17.37 -34.98
N LEU A 680 35.59 16.31 -34.31
CA LEU A 680 34.65 16.37 -33.18
C LEU A 680 35.35 16.42 -31.82
N LYS A 681 36.68 16.24 -31.75
CA LYS A 681 37.45 16.22 -30.48
C LYS A 681 37.09 17.39 -29.58
N ARG A 682 37.11 18.61 -30.13
CA ARG A 682 36.80 19.82 -29.36
C ARG A 682 35.37 19.83 -28.81
N LEU A 683 34.39 19.35 -29.58
CA LEU A 683 32.99 19.30 -29.14
C LEU A 683 32.80 18.26 -28.04
N TRP A 684 33.42 17.10 -28.20
CA TRP A 684 33.46 16.05 -27.18
C TRP A 684 34.14 16.53 -25.90
N MET A 685 35.31 17.17 -25.98
CA MET A 685 36.00 17.70 -24.80
C MET A 685 35.15 18.72 -24.04
N ASN A 686 34.47 19.62 -24.77
CA ASN A 686 33.60 20.63 -24.17
C ASN A 686 32.46 20.04 -23.33
N GLN A 687 32.00 18.82 -23.64
CA GLN A 687 30.99 18.11 -22.85
C GLN A 687 31.47 17.84 -21.42
N PHE A 688 32.74 17.47 -21.24
CA PHE A 688 33.28 17.07 -19.94
C PHE A 688 34.02 18.19 -19.21
N LEU A 689 34.48 19.23 -19.94
CA LEU A 689 35.22 20.36 -19.36
C LEU A 689 34.39 21.20 -18.39
N GLN A 690 33.07 21.22 -18.56
CA GLN A 690 32.14 22.00 -17.72
C GLN A 690 31.70 21.25 -16.47
N LEU A 691 32.04 19.96 -16.35
CA LEU A 691 31.60 19.15 -15.21
C LEU A 691 32.28 19.61 -13.93
N ALA A 692 31.50 19.78 -12.88
CA ALA A 692 32.00 20.01 -11.52
C ALA A 692 32.90 18.83 -11.10
N PRO A 693 33.87 19.07 -10.19
CA PRO A 693 34.69 17.99 -9.63
C PRO A 693 33.84 16.82 -9.14
N ARG A 694 34.33 15.60 -9.38
CA ARG A 694 33.77 14.30 -8.98
C ARG A 694 32.49 13.85 -9.71
N GLN A 695 31.92 14.63 -10.64
CA GLN A 695 30.81 14.17 -11.47
C GLN A 695 31.19 12.95 -12.35
N SER A 696 30.26 12.01 -12.53
CA SER A 696 30.46 10.85 -13.42
C SER A 696 30.58 11.32 -14.87
N LEU A 697 31.63 10.86 -15.55
CA LEU A 697 31.84 11.14 -16.97
C LEU A 697 30.81 10.40 -17.83
N LEU A 698 30.49 9.14 -17.47
CA LEU A 698 29.48 8.37 -18.18
C LEU A 698 28.09 9.02 -18.12
N LEU A 699 27.70 9.54 -16.95
CA LEU A 699 26.41 10.23 -16.82
C LEU A 699 26.33 11.47 -17.74
N ALA A 700 27.44 12.21 -17.87
CA ALA A 700 27.51 13.35 -18.79
C ALA A 700 27.44 12.92 -20.26
N ALA A 701 28.05 11.79 -20.62
CA ALA A 701 27.94 11.19 -21.95
C ALA A 701 26.48 10.82 -22.27
N ILE A 702 25.82 10.11 -21.35
CA ILE A 702 24.42 9.67 -21.50
C ILE A 702 23.46 10.87 -21.55
N ALA A 703 23.70 11.93 -20.76
CA ALA A 703 22.84 13.11 -20.72
C ALA A 703 22.79 13.90 -22.04
N GLY A 704 23.76 13.71 -22.94
CA GLY A 704 23.76 14.30 -24.27
C GLY A 704 23.11 13.43 -25.35
N VAL A 705 22.67 12.22 -25.03
CA VAL A 705 21.99 11.31 -25.97
C VAL A 705 20.59 11.85 -26.29
N HIS A 706 20.11 11.57 -27.51
CA HIS A 706 18.76 11.96 -27.94
C HIS A 706 17.69 11.41 -26.97
N PRO A 707 16.64 12.18 -26.63
CA PRO A 707 15.61 11.73 -25.69
C PRO A 707 15.00 10.37 -26.00
N ASP A 708 14.76 10.10 -27.28
CA ASP A 708 14.18 8.83 -27.73
C ASP A 708 15.12 7.62 -27.55
N ALA A 709 16.42 7.85 -27.46
CA ALA A 709 17.43 6.80 -27.26
C ALA A 709 17.97 6.75 -25.82
N TYR A 710 17.68 7.77 -25.02
CA TYR A 710 18.18 7.90 -23.65
C TYR A 710 17.73 6.73 -22.77
N ALA A 711 16.44 6.37 -22.82
CA ALA A 711 15.88 5.32 -21.99
C ALA A 711 16.48 3.95 -22.30
N ASP A 712 16.51 3.57 -23.58
CA ASP A 712 17.09 2.31 -24.03
C ASP A 712 18.59 2.22 -23.70
N MET A 713 19.32 3.33 -23.85
CA MET A 713 20.75 3.39 -23.53
C MET A 713 20.99 3.20 -22.04
N VAL A 714 20.25 3.91 -21.17
CA VAL A 714 20.33 3.77 -19.72
C VAL A 714 19.99 2.34 -19.29
N MET A 715 18.96 1.73 -19.88
CA MET A 715 18.60 0.33 -19.63
C MET A 715 19.68 -0.65 -20.06
N SER A 716 20.34 -0.41 -21.20
CA SER A 716 21.39 -1.28 -21.70
C SER A 716 22.67 -1.21 -20.87
N LEU A 717 23.01 -0.02 -20.35
CA LEU A 717 24.26 0.26 -19.65
C LEU A 717 24.17 -0.01 -18.15
N LEU A 718 23.05 0.34 -17.53
CA LEU A 718 22.82 0.18 -16.09
C LEU A 718 21.93 -1.03 -15.81
N ARG A 719 21.98 -2.02 -16.71
CA ARG A 719 21.16 -3.23 -16.67
C ARG A 719 21.39 -3.97 -15.35
N PRO A 720 20.36 -4.11 -14.49
CA PRO A 720 20.48 -4.95 -13.32
C PRO A 720 20.65 -6.42 -13.73
N GLU A 721 21.40 -7.21 -12.97
CA GLU A 721 21.64 -8.63 -13.28
C GLU A 721 20.35 -9.45 -13.47
N TRP A 722 19.26 -9.08 -12.77
CA TRP A 722 17.97 -9.77 -12.88
C TRP A 722 17.24 -9.53 -14.22
N GLN A 723 17.66 -8.54 -15.01
CA GLN A 723 17.05 -8.25 -16.31
C GLN A 723 17.68 -9.18 -17.35
N GLU A 724 17.31 -10.45 -17.44
CA GLU A 724 17.81 -11.37 -18.49
C GLU A 724 17.16 -11.13 -19.88
N PRO A 725 17.72 -11.64 -21.00
CA PRO A 725 17.02 -11.67 -22.29
C PRO A 725 15.71 -12.45 -22.14
N GLY A 726 14.57 -11.77 -22.23
CA GLY A 726 13.24 -12.32 -21.90
C GLY A 726 12.59 -11.75 -20.64
N SER A 727 13.22 -10.82 -19.93
CA SER A 727 12.57 -10.13 -18.81
C SER A 727 11.33 -9.33 -19.29
N TRP A 728 10.32 -9.23 -18.43
CA TRP A 728 9.06 -8.52 -18.73
C TRP A 728 9.28 -7.07 -19.20
N LEU A 729 10.40 -6.46 -18.80
CA LEU A 729 10.77 -5.09 -19.14
C LEU A 729 11.11 -4.91 -20.63
N GLN A 730 11.55 -5.95 -21.34
CA GLN A 730 11.86 -5.86 -22.78
C GLN A 730 10.62 -5.66 -23.66
N ASN A 731 9.43 -6.02 -23.16
CA ASN A 731 8.19 -6.04 -23.94
C ASN A 731 7.11 -5.09 -23.40
N GLN A 732 7.42 -4.29 -22.37
CA GLN A 732 6.47 -3.40 -21.71
C GLN A 732 6.92 -1.94 -21.88
N PRO A 733 6.00 -0.99 -22.09
CA PRO A 733 6.33 0.42 -22.06
C PRO A 733 6.74 0.80 -20.62
N TYR A 734 7.98 1.25 -20.44
CA TYR A 734 8.52 1.64 -19.15
C TYR A 734 8.80 3.15 -19.12
N THR A 735 8.73 3.74 -17.92
CA THR A 735 9.08 5.14 -17.68
C THR A 735 10.20 5.19 -16.66
N ILE A 736 11.37 5.69 -17.07
CA ILE A 736 12.46 5.95 -16.13
C ILE A 736 12.06 7.16 -15.27
N GLN A 737 11.86 6.93 -13.97
CA GLN A 737 11.62 7.98 -12.99
C GLN A 737 12.95 8.41 -12.36
N TYR A 738 13.26 9.71 -12.42
CA TYR A 738 14.61 10.25 -12.16
C TYR A 738 14.94 10.37 -10.68
N GLY A 739 16.16 9.93 -10.34
CA GLY A 739 16.77 10.08 -9.04
C GLY A 739 17.74 11.26 -8.89
N LEU A 740 17.93 11.68 -7.66
CA LEU A 740 18.96 12.61 -7.23
C LEU A 740 20.27 11.86 -6.93
N TRP A 741 21.34 12.23 -7.62
CA TRP A 741 22.66 11.69 -7.37
C TRP A 741 23.30 12.33 -6.14
N VAL A 742 23.80 11.51 -5.21
CA VAL A 742 24.59 11.98 -4.06
C VAL A 742 25.96 11.32 -4.12
N HIS A 743 27.01 12.13 -4.21
CA HIS A 743 28.38 11.62 -4.22
C HIS A 743 28.73 10.93 -2.89
N ARG A 744 29.23 9.69 -2.94
CA ARG A 744 29.88 9.04 -1.80
C ARG A 744 31.39 9.28 -1.88
N GLY A 745 32.02 9.52 -0.72
CA GLY A 745 33.48 9.61 -0.59
C GLY A 745 34.18 8.29 -0.97
N GLU A 746 35.52 8.29 -0.92
CA GLU A 746 36.32 7.11 -1.25
C GLU A 746 36.05 5.93 -0.30
N SER A 747 36.29 4.70 -0.77
CA SER A 747 35.95 3.46 -0.05
C SER A 747 36.57 3.37 1.35
N GLU A 748 37.68 4.03 1.64
CA GLU A 748 38.30 4.01 2.97
C GLU A 748 37.62 4.95 3.99
N SER A 749 36.84 5.94 3.52
CA SER A 749 36.09 6.88 4.38
C SER A 749 34.76 6.28 4.91
N LEU A 750 34.40 5.07 4.50
CA LEU A 750 33.18 4.34 4.90
C LEU A 750 33.10 3.99 6.40
N LYS A 751 34.18 4.22 7.16
CA LYS A 751 34.16 4.11 8.64
C LYS A 751 33.33 5.22 9.30
N ASN A 752 33.12 6.36 8.63
CA ASN A 752 32.29 7.46 9.12
C ASN A 752 30.96 7.48 8.36
N ARG A 753 30.00 6.68 8.84
CA ARG A 753 28.67 6.44 8.24
C ARG A 753 27.74 7.67 8.25
N VAL A 754 27.92 8.65 7.36
CA VAL A 754 26.80 9.55 7.02
C VAL A 754 25.77 8.74 6.23
N MET A 755 24.61 8.45 6.84
CA MET A 755 23.50 7.75 6.19
C MET A 755 22.78 8.71 5.26
N TYR A 756 23.37 8.90 4.08
CA TYR A 756 22.59 9.23 2.90
C TYR A 756 21.66 8.06 2.55
N PRO A 757 20.54 8.32 1.87
CA PRO A 757 19.75 7.23 1.30
C PRO A 757 20.67 6.27 0.54
N ASP A 758 20.65 5.00 0.94
CA ASP A 758 21.37 3.91 0.26
C ASP A 758 20.69 3.52 -1.05
N GLN A 759 19.50 4.06 -1.29
CA GLN A 759 18.72 3.96 -2.51
C GLN A 759 18.66 5.30 -3.24
N VAL A 760 18.55 5.25 -4.57
CA VAL A 760 18.31 6.44 -5.38
C VAL A 760 16.89 6.95 -5.13
N LEU A 761 16.79 8.16 -4.59
CA LEU A 761 15.53 8.84 -4.34
C LEU A 761 15.25 9.83 -5.45
N THR A 762 14.02 9.91 -5.93
CA THR A 762 13.63 11.04 -6.77
C THR A 762 13.79 12.35 -5.98
N ALA A 763 13.97 13.47 -6.69
CA ALA A 763 14.01 14.78 -6.02
C ALA A 763 12.71 15.07 -5.23
N PHE A 764 11.62 14.37 -5.54
CA PHE A 764 10.36 14.40 -4.79
C PHE A 764 10.45 13.53 -3.52
N ASP A 765 10.97 12.31 -3.60
CA ASP A 765 11.09 11.41 -2.44
C ASP A 765 12.11 11.90 -1.41
N LEU A 766 13.18 12.58 -1.85
CA LEU A 766 14.14 13.21 -0.95
C LEU A 766 13.52 14.40 -0.17
N GLN A 767 12.47 15.06 -0.70
CA GLN A 767 11.76 16.10 0.06
C GLN A 767 10.97 15.50 1.25
N ALA A 768 10.68 14.20 1.21
CA ALA A 768 9.89 13.49 2.22
C ALA A 768 10.73 12.54 3.10
N ARG A 769 12.04 12.41 2.85
CA ARG A 769 12.93 11.49 3.59
C ARG A 769 14.04 12.22 4.35
N PRO A 770 14.25 11.88 5.64
CA PRO A 770 15.34 12.43 6.44
C PRO A 770 16.72 11.89 6.03
N ILE A 771 17.73 12.75 5.95
CA ILE A 771 19.16 12.40 5.79
C ILE A 771 19.80 12.29 7.19
N GLY A 772 20.54 11.23 7.50
CA GLY A 772 20.98 10.94 8.87
C GLY A 772 22.49 10.72 9.10
N PHE A 773 22.91 10.81 10.36
CA PHE A 773 24.28 10.55 10.86
C PHE A 773 24.52 9.09 11.28
N PRO A 774 25.76 8.67 11.60
CA PRO A 774 25.95 7.52 12.45
C PRO A 774 25.34 7.80 13.83
N GLN A 775 25.00 6.72 14.51
CA GLN A 775 24.53 6.73 15.89
C GLN A 775 25.49 7.56 16.77
N ARG A 776 24.99 8.61 17.43
CA ARG A 776 25.75 9.27 18.50
C ARG A 776 26.11 8.21 19.55
N ALA A 777 27.10 8.48 20.40
CA ALA A 777 27.46 7.58 21.51
C ALA A 777 26.29 7.24 22.45
N ASP A 778 25.18 7.99 22.38
CA ASP A 778 23.93 7.78 23.11
C ASP A 778 22.90 6.87 22.40
N GLY A 779 23.22 6.34 21.22
CA GLY A 779 22.31 5.46 20.48
C GLY A 779 21.33 6.19 19.54
N LYS A 780 21.29 7.53 19.49
CA LYS A 780 20.34 8.27 18.65
C LYS A 780 20.91 8.62 17.27
N ILE A 781 20.08 8.39 16.24
CA ILE A 781 20.32 8.84 14.87
C ILE A 781 19.77 10.27 14.75
N LEU A 782 20.63 11.23 14.41
CA LEU A 782 20.19 12.57 14.04
C LEU A 782 19.73 12.56 12.59
N THR A 783 18.55 13.11 12.33
CA THR A 783 17.94 13.19 11.00
C THR A 783 17.69 14.64 10.59
N VAL A 784 17.83 14.92 9.30
CA VAL A 784 17.74 16.26 8.72
C VAL A 784 16.93 16.24 7.42
N ASP A 785 15.89 17.05 7.36
CA ASP A 785 15.12 17.26 6.13
C ASP A 785 15.67 18.46 5.33
N PHE A 786 16.00 18.23 4.06
CA PHE A 786 16.36 19.29 3.13
C PHE A 786 15.16 19.69 2.26
N ASN A 787 14.70 20.93 2.41
CA ASN A 787 13.70 21.50 1.51
C ASN A 787 14.37 21.89 0.19
N LEU A 788 14.33 21.00 -0.80
CA LEU A 788 14.78 21.30 -2.14
C LEU A 788 13.83 22.30 -2.83
N PRO A 789 14.35 23.25 -3.62
CA PRO A 789 13.49 24.13 -4.42
C PRO A 789 12.71 23.29 -5.46
N LYS A 790 11.51 23.75 -5.88
CA LYS A 790 10.73 23.06 -6.93
C LYS A 790 11.48 22.88 -8.25
N SER A 791 12.47 23.72 -8.53
CA SER A 791 13.37 23.59 -9.67
C SER A 791 14.28 22.36 -9.60
N ALA A 792 14.40 21.73 -8.42
CA ALA A 792 15.13 20.49 -8.24
C ALA A 792 14.39 19.27 -8.78
N ILE A 793 13.08 19.40 -9.03
CA ILE A 793 12.27 18.35 -9.63
C ILE A 793 12.55 18.36 -11.15
N PRO A 794 13.07 17.26 -11.72
CA PRO A 794 13.22 17.11 -13.17
C PRO A 794 11.90 17.36 -13.88
N LYS A 795 11.92 18.11 -14.98
CA LYS A 795 10.72 18.47 -15.76
C LYS A 795 10.52 17.58 -16.99
N GLY A 796 11.54 16.82 -17.39
CA GLY A 796 11.53 16.00 -18.59
C GLY A 796 12.18 14.64 -18.39
N SER A 797 11.88 13.70 -19.28
CA SER A 797 12.33 12.31 -19.26
C SER A 797 13.80 12.09 -19.66
N THR A 798 14.63 13.12 -19.59
CA THR A 798 16.06 13.06 -19.88
C THR A 798 16.88 13.85 -18.87
N GLU A 799 16.21 14.45 -17.88
CA GLU A 799 16.82 15.38 -16.96
C GLU A 799 17.40 14.66 -15.74
N SER A 800 18.69 14.32 -15.80
CA SER A 800 19.45 13.88 -14.63
C SER A 800 19.84 15.06 -13.73
N ARG A 801 19.89 14.83 -12.40
CA ARG A 801 20.30 15.81 -11.40
C ARG A 801 21.26 15.21 -10.36
N ALA A 802 22.27 15.96 -9.95
CA ALA A 802 23.20 15.59 -8.89
C ALA A 802 23.38 16.69 -7.84
N LEU A 803 23.62 16.30 -6.60
CA LEU A 803 24.07 17.18 -5.53
C LEU A 803 25.60 17.24 -5.52
N VAL A 804 26.14 18.45 -5.60
CA VAL A 804 27.56 18.75 -5.46
C VAL A 804 27.74 19.58 -4.20
N TYR A 805 28.55 19.09 -3.26
CA TYR A 805 28.87 19.80 -2.03
C TYR A 805 30.01 20.79 -2.29
N THR A 806 29.85 22.03 -1.83
CA THR A 806 30.84 23.11 -1.99
C THR A 806 31.00 23.87 -0.67
N SER A 807 32.08 24.64 -0.53
CA SER A 807 32.28 25.55 0.61
C SER A 807 31.19 26.64 0.73
N LEU A 808 30.44 26.90 -0.35
CA LEU A 808 29.34 27.88 -0.41
C LEU A 808 27.96 27.27 -0.11
N GLY A 809 27.86 25.95 0.07
CA GLY A 809 26.64 25.19 0.35
C GLY A 809 26.46 23.98 -0.59
N ILE A 810 25.21 23.61 -0.91
CA ILE A 810 24.91 22.44 -1.77
C ILE A 810 24.41 22.91 -3.14
N ASP A 811 25.07 22.47 -4.21
CA ASP A 811 24.65 22.72 -5.58
C ASP A 811 23.88 21.57 -6.18
N LEU A 812 22.81 21.89 -6.90
CA LEU A 812 22.12 20.95 -7.76
C LEU A 812 22.59 21.19 -9.19
N VAL A 813 23.18 20.18 -9.82
CA VAL A 813 23.67 20.24 -11.20
C VAL A 813 22.91 19.28 -12.10
N ASP A 814 22.74 19.59 -13.38
CA ASP A 814 22.29 18.59 -14.35
C ASP A 814 23.41 17.59 -14.72
N GLY A 815 23.07 16.61 -15.57
CA GLY A 815 24.05 15.68 -16.15
C GLY A 815 25.18 16.36 -16.94
N ASN A 816 25.01 17.61 -17.38
CA ASN A 816 26.03 18.40 -18.08
C ASN A 816 26.83 19.31 -17.12
N GLY A 817 26.62 19.22 -15.80
CA GLY A 817 27.30 20.02 -14.80
C GLY A 817 26.77 21.45 -14.64
N ARG A 818 25.64 21.80 -15.27
CA ARG A 818 25.05 23.14 -15.14
C ARG A 818 24.31 23.26 -13.83
N VAL A 819 24.67 24.27 -13.03
CA VAL A 819 24.05 24.49 -11.72
C VAL A 819 22.68 25.13 -11.83
N PHE A 820 21.68 24.57 -11.14
CA PHE A 820 20.34 25.14 -10.99
C PHE A 820 20.34 26.25 -9.95
N ARG A 821 20.38 27.50 -10.41
CA ARG A 821 20.15 28.66 -9.56
C ARG A 821 18.67 29.01 -9.60
N SER A 822 18.05 29.22 -8.43
CA SER A 822 16.69 29.76 -8.36
C SER A 822 16.70 31.19 -8.92
N GLU A 823 16.03 31.43 -10.06
CA GLU A 823 15.92 32.75 -10.69
C GLU A 823 15.31 33.84 -9.79
N ARG A 824 14.73 33.47 -8.63
CA ARG A 824 14.11 34.42 -7.70
C ARG A 824 15.07 35.42 -7.06
N SER A 825 16.39 35.25 -7.15
CA SER A 825 17.36 36.24 -6.69
C SER A 825 17.90 37.03 -7.88
N GLY A 826 17.18 38.09 -8.28
CA GLY A 826 17.62 39.08 -9.28
C GLY A 826 18.87 39.90 -8.88
N ARG A 827 19.73 39.36 -8.03
CA ARG A 827 21.10 39.83 -7.80
C ARG A 827 22.03 38.65 -8.00
N ALA A 828 22.88 38.78 -9.02
CA ALA A 828 23.95 37.85 -9.28
C ALA A 828 24.92 37.77 -8.10
N THR A 829 25.63 36.64 -8.07
CA THR A 829 26.90 36.35 -7.38
C THR A 829 26.82 35.80 -5.95
N LEU A 830 27.21 34.52 -5.87
CA LEU A 830 27.67 33.77 -4.69
C LEU A 830 26.58 33.16 -3.78
N GLY A 831 26.12 31.97 -4.15
CA GLY A 831 25.46 31.09 -3.20
C GLY A 831 25.02 29.80 -3.84
N ALA A 832 25.38 28.69 -3.21
CA ALA A 832 24.99 27.35 -3.64
C ALA A 832 23.46 27.22 -3.82
N THR A 833 22.96 26.20 -4.54
CA THR A 833 21.52 25.95 -4.74
C THR A 833 20.76 25.92 -3.41
N ILE A 834 21.41 25.37 -2.38
CA ILE A 834 21.09 25.53 -0.97
C ILE A 834 22.26 26.29 -0.31
N PRO A 835 22.12 27.61 -0.04
CA PRO A 835 23.21 28.42 0.46
C PRO A 835 23.70 27.98 1.85
N ARG A 836 25.00 28.14 2.12
CA ARG A 836 25.63 27.91 3.43
C ARG A 836 24.85 28.54 4.60
N GLN A 837 24.28 29.74 4.42
CA GLN A 837 23.49 30.43 5.45
C GLN A 837 22.21 29.67 5.82
N ALA A 838 21.54 29.04 4.85
CA ALA A 838 20.36 28.21 5.10
C ALA A 838 20.73 26.96 5.92
N ILE A 839 21.93 26.42 5.68
CA ILE A 839 22.49 25.27 6.40
C ILE A 839 22.94 25.68 7.83
N LYS A 840 23.64 26.81 7.98
CA LYS A 840 24.11 27.34 9.28
C LYS A 840 22.97 27.63 10.26
N SER A 841 21.78 28.00 9.78
CA SER A 841 20.63 28.36 10.62
C SER A 841 20.07 27.23 11.50
N GLN A 842 20.48 25.98 11.26
CA GLN A 842 20.10 24.82 12.05
C GLN A 842 21.36 24.03 12.43
N SER A 843 21.64 23.91 13.73
CA SER A 843 22.87 23.28 14.25
C SER A 843 23.10 21.89 13.68
N VAL A 844 22.04 21.08 13.58
CA VAL A 844 22.10 19.72 13.02
C VAL A 844 22.47 19.71 11.54
N LYS A 845 21.95 20.67 10.75
CA LYS A 845 22.31 20.83 9.32
C LYS A 845 23.76 21.25 9.14
N ARG A 846 24.24 22.14 10.01
CA ARG A 846 25.63 22.59 10.02
C ARG A 846 26.59 21.45 10.32
N GLU A 847 26.33 20.67 11.38
CA GLU A 847 27.13 19.48 11.73
C GLU A 847 27.20 18.51 10.55
N LEU A 848 26.05 18.24 9.90
CA LEU A 848 25.98 17.29 8.78
C LEU A 848 26.81 17.78 7.59
N TRP A 849 26.64 19.05 7.24
CA TRP A 849 27.35 19.64 6.11
C TRP A 849 28.87 19.67 6.33
N LEU A 850 29.35 19.97 7.55
CA LEU A 850 30.79 19.95 7.86
C LEU A 850 31.39 18.54 7.77
N GLU A 851 30.70 17.52 8.27
CA GLU A 851 31.15 16.12 8.14
C GLU A 851 31.22 15.67 6.68
N VAL A 852 30.27 16.12 5.87
CA VAL A 852 30.22 15.83 4.43
C VAL A 852 31.37 16.52 3.71
N LEU A 853 31.63 17.80 3.99
CA LEU A 853 32.79 18.50 3.44
C LEU A 853 34.09 17.79 3.82
N ASN A 854 34.23 17.36 5.08
CA ASN A 854 35.38 16.60 5.57
C ASN A 854 35.52 15.24 4.87
N ALA A 855 34.44 14.48 4.70
CA ALA A 855 34.44 13.19 3.99
C ALA A 855 34.75 13.33 2.49
N HIS A 856 34.68 14.55 1.95
CA HIS A 856 34.99 14.87 0.56
C HIS A 856 36.31 15.63 0.40
N ASP A 857 37.10 15.80 1.47
CA ASP A 857 38.35 16.57 1.50
C ASP A 857 38.18 18.04 1.05
N ILE A 858 37.02 18.64 1.34
CA ILE A 858 36.72 20.03 1.03
C ILE A 858 37.00 20.87 2.28
N ASP A 859 38.04 21.69 2.24
CA ASP A 859 38.39 22.61 3.35
C ASP A 859 37.25 23.62 3.56
N PRO A 860 36.59 23.63 4.74
CA PRO A 860 35.59 24.62 5.08
C PRO A 860 36.28 25.94 5.46
N LEU A 861 36.98 26.59 4.53
CA LEU A 861 37.72 27.83 4.82
C LEU A 861 36.83 28.86 5.55
N LEU A 862 37.30 29.17 6.76
CA LEU A 862 36.74 30.06 7.77
C LEU A 862 37.07 31.51 7.42
N GLU A 863 36.10 32.23 6.85
CA GLU A 863 35.91 33.64 7.17
C GLU A 863 34.64 33.74 8.01
N ASP A 864 34.71 33.21 9.24
CA ASP A 864 33.80 33.65 10.30
C ASP A 864 34.33 35.03 10.75
N ASN A 865 33.82 36.10 10.13
CA ASN A 865 34.13 37.47 10.55
C ASN A 865 33.77 37.66 12.03
N GLU A 866 34.75 38.06 12.82
CA GLU A 866 34.81 38.24 14.28
C GLU A 866 33.88 39.34 14.86
N ASP A 867 32.68 39.55 14.32
CA ASP A 867 31.76 40.62 14.77
C ASP A 867 30.65 40.14 15.75
N ASP A 868 30.67 38.87 16.18
CA ASP A 868 29.67 38.32 17.11
C ASP A 868 29.79 38.88 18.55
N ASP A 869 30.90 39.53 18.90
CA ASP A 869 31.11 40.17 20.22
C ASP A 869 30.33 41.50 20.39
N ALA A 870 29.62 41.99 19.37
CA ALA A 870 28.87 43.24 19.41
C ALA A 870 27.34 43.08 19.61
N ALA A 871 26.84 41.88 19.88
CA ALA A 871 25.42 41.64 20.14
C ALA A 871 25.01 42.04 21.56
N ASP A 872 24.01 42.91 21.69
CA ASP A 872 23.43 43.29 22.99
C ASP A 872 22.71 42.06 23.62
N ASP A 873 22.91 41.80 24.92
CA ASP A 873 22.06 40.84 25.66
C ASP A 873 20.69 41.46 25.94
N TRP A 874 19.71 41.05 25.15
CA TRP A 874 18.33 41.53 25.24
C TRP A 874 17.51 40.88 26.37
N GLY A 875 18.04 39.87 27.06
CA GLY A 875 17.33 39.14 28.11
C GLY A 875 16.14 38.31 27.61
N ARG A 876 15.19 38.00 28.52
CA ARG A 876 14.04 37.14 28.19
C ARG A 876 13.09 37.82 27.22
N LYS A 877 12.52 37.07 26.27
CA LYS A 877 11.55 37.54 25.27
C LYS A 877 10.36 38.29 25.91
N GLY A 878 10.18 39.56 25.51
CA GLY A 878 9.13 40.47 26.00
C GLY A 878 7.77 40.30 25.31
N VAL A 879 6.98 41.37 25.19
CA VAL A 879 5.65 41.38 24.57
C VAL A 879 5.74 41.26 23.04
N ALA A 880 4.94 40.36 22.45
CA ALA A 880 4.90 40.14 20.99
C ALA A 880 4.23 41.28 20.21
N MET A 881 4.57 41.39 18.92
CA MET A 881 3.99 42.38 18.00
C MET A 881 2.53 42.07 17.67
N LEU A 882 1.75 43.09 17.25
CA LEU A 882 0.39 42.88 16.77
C LEU A 882 0.41 42.24 15.37
N SER A 883 -0.52 41.31 15.13
CA SER A 883 -0.70 40.74 13.81
C SER A 883 -1.20 41.80 12.80
N PRO A 884 -0.94 41.63 11.49
CA PRO A 884 -1.44 42.53 10.44
C PRO A 884 -2.97 42.69 10.39
N ARG A 885 -3.71 41.78 11.04
CA ARG A 885 -5.18 41.76 11.10
C ARG A 885 -5.72 42.07 12.51
N ALA A 886 -4.87 42.54 13.42
CA ALA A 886 -5.30 42.91 14.76
C ALA A 886 -6.40 43.98 14.70
N LYS A 887 -7.43 43.82 15.54
CA LYS A 887 -8.53 44.78 15.71
C LYS A 887 -8.57 45.39 17.11
N SER A 888 -7.63 45.00 17.96
CA SER A 888 -7.50 45.40 19.36
C SER A 888 -6.03 45.29 19.77
N ILE A 889 -5.67 45.95 20.87
CA ILE A 889 -4.33 45.87 21.48
C ILE A 889 -4.22 44.55 22.27
N THR A 890 -4.18 43.42 21.57
CA THR A 890 -4.02 42.10 22.18
C THR A 890 -2.87 41.37 21.48
N PRO A 891 -1.76 41.07 22.19
CA PRO A 891 -1.51 41.30 23.62
C PRO A 891 -1.33 42.79 23.98
N ARG A 892 -1.54 43.13 25.27
CA ARG A 892 -1.35 44.49 25.80
C ARG A 892 0.11 44.90 25.63
N GLN A 893 0.33 46.03 24.97
CA GLN A 893 1.67 46.53 24.61
C GLN A 893 2.24 47.43 25.70
N SER A 894 3.57 47.43 25.85
CA SER A 894 4.27 48.39 26.71
C SER A 894 4.41 49.74 26.00
N THR A 895 4.16 50.84 26.70
CA THR A 895 4.28 52.20 26.17
C THR A 895 5.08 53.08 27.14
N PRO A 896 6.38 53.37 26.88
CA PRO A 896 7.17 52.92 25.72
C PRO A 896 7.51 51.41 25.76
N PRO A 897 7.87 50.80 24.61
CA PRO A 897 8.33 49.41 24.56
C PRO A 897 9.58 49.18 25.41
N LYS A 898 9.64 48.06 26.11
CA LYS A 898 10.86 47.63 26.83
C LYS A 898 11.90 47.08 25.84
N PRO A 899 13.21 47.11 26.14
CA PRO A 899 14.27 46.63 25.24
C PRO A 899 14.04 45.26 24.60
N ASN A 900 13.34 44.36 25.30
CA ASN A 900 13.05 42.99 24.89
C ASN A 900 11.67 42.80 24.22
N ASP A 901 10.86 43.86 24.10
CA ASP A 901 9.54 43.81 23.45
C ASP A 901 9.69 43.86 21.93
N ALA A 902 8.78 43.20 21.20
CA ALA A 902 8.84 43.10 19.74
C ALA A 902 8.83 44.46 19.03
N ASN A 903 8.22 45.48 19.63
CA ASN A 903 8.12 46.82 19.08
C ASN A 903 9.29 47.75 19.45
N TYR A 904 10.26 47.29 20.25
CA TYR A 904 11.43 48.10 20.61
C TYR A 904 12.37 48.42 19.45
N PRO A 905 12.74 47.47 18.55
CA PRO A 905 13.56 47.82 17.39
C PRO A 905 12.90 48.87 16.50
N LEU A 906 11.57 48.78 16.34
CA LEU A 906 10.80 49.75 15.56
C LEU A 906 10.75 51.12 16.26
N TYR A 907 10.59 51.15 17.58
CA TYR A 907 10.67 52.37 18.37
C TYR A 907 12.04 53.05 18.23
N PHE A 908 13.12 52.27 18.37
CA PHE A 908 14.49 52.76 18.20
C PHE A 908 14.73 53.34 16.80
N PHE A 909 14.27 52.63 15.76
CA PHE A 909 14.33 53.11 14.37
C PHE A 909 13.61 54.46 14.19
N LEU A 910 12.44 54.63 14.82
CA LEU A 910 11.66 55.87 14.75
C LEU A 910 12.33 57.03 15.49
N GLU A 911 12.95 56.78 16.65
CA GLU A 911 13.71 57.83 17.35
C GLU A 911 14.88 58.35 16.52
N GLN A 912 15.58 57.45 15.81
CA GLN A 912 16.72 57.83 14.97
C GLN A 912 16.31 58.47 13.64
N SER A 913 15.33 57.88 12.96
CA SER A 913 14.99 58.26 11.57
C SER A 913 13.87 59.29 11.49
N PHE A 914 13.04 59.42 12.53
CA PHE A 914 11.87 60.30 12.58
C PHE A 914 11.74 61.05 13.93
N PRO A 915 12.78 61.76 14.40
CA PRO A 915 12.77 62.44 15.71
C PRO A 915 11.71 63.52 15.85
N HIS A 916 11.19 64.04 14.72
CA HIS A 916 10.12 65.03 14.68
C HIS A 916 8.86 64.53 13.94
N GLY A 917 8.76 63.22 13.71
CA GLY A 917 7.80 62.64 12.76
C GLY A 917 8.25 62.80 11.31
N GLY A 918 7.38 62.50 10.35
CA GLY A 918 7.66 62.64 8.92
C GLY A 918 6.91 61.65 8.02
N HIS A 919 7.40 61.50 6.79
CA HIS A 919 6.83 60.58 5.80
C HIS A 919 7.56 59.24 5.83
N PHE A 920 6.85 58.15 6.10
CA PHE A 920 7.37 56.79 6.07
C PHE A 920 6.88 56.07 4.80
N ASP A 921 7.79 55.74 3.89
CA ASP A 921 7.49 55.10 2.62
C ASP A 921 7.43 53.57 2.77
N LEU A 922 6.30 52.98 2.38
CA LEU A 922 6.07 51.53 2.40
C LEU A 922 6.45 50.83 1.08
N ALA A 923 6.75 51.59 0.02
CA ALA A 923 7.09 51.06 -1.30
C ALA A 923 8.59 50.84 -1.46
N SER A 924 9.01 49.84 -2.25
CA SER A 924 10.40 49.69 -2.68
C SER A 924 10.76 50.71 -3.77
N LEU A 925 12.06 50.94 -4.00
CA LEU A 925 12.55 51.79 -5.08
C LEU A 925 12.08 51.29 -6.46
N GLU A 926 11.98 49.96 -6.64
CA GLU A 926 11.49 49.32 -7.86
C GLU A 926 10.04 49.70 -8.18
N LYS A 927 9.20 49.83 -7.14
CA LYS A 927 7.79 50.17 -7.31
C LYS A 927 7.57 51.68 -7.40
N TYR A 928 8.37 52.46 -6.68
CA TYR A 928 8.31 53.91 -6.65
C TYR A 928 9.73 54.48 -6.61
N SER A 929 10.19 55.00 -7.73
CA SER A 929 11.58 55.48 -7.91
C SER A 929 12.01 56.57 -6.94
N MET A 930 11.05 57.30 -6.36
CA MET A 930 11.28 58.35 -5.36
C MET A 930 11.09 57.84 -3.92
N SER A 931 11.00 56.52 -3.72
CA SER A 931 10.90 55.92 -2.38
C SER A 931 12.20 56.10 -1.62
N LYS A 932 12.11 56.45 -0.34
CA LYS A 932 13.26 56.43 0.57
C LYS A 932 13.53 55.05 1.18
N GLU A 933 12.80 54.03 0.75
CA GLU A 933 12.94 52.63 1.19
C GLU A 933 12.99 52.44 2.72
N HIS A 934 12.17 53.16 3.49
CA HIS A 934 12.22 53.11 4.95
C HIS A 934 11.96 51.70 5.52
N THR A 935 11.14 50.88 4.85
CA THR A 935 10.99 49.46 5.21
C THR A 935 12.31 48.68 5.06
N LYS A 936 13.08 48.95 4.01
CA LYS A 936 14.40 48.34 3.81
C LYS A 936 15.39 48.84 4.86
N ALA A 937 15.43 50.14 5.12
CA ALA A 937 16.28 50.71 6.16
C ALA A 937 16.00 50.12 7.55
N PHE A 938 14.73 49.81 7.87
CA PHE A 938 14.37 49.10 9.10
C PHE A 938 14.84 47.63 9.08
N VAL A 939 14.71 46.93 7.95
CA VAL A 939 15.26 45.58 7.79
C VAL A 939 16.79 45.58 7.94
N ASP A 940 17.47 46.58 7.40
CA ASP A 940 18.92 46.73 7.52
C ASP A 940 19.33 47.00 8.97
N LEU A 941 18.55 47.79 9.73
CA LEU A 941 18.74 47.96 11.18
C LEU A 941 18.67 46.61 11.91
N LEU A 942 17.67 45.77 11.60
CA LEU A 942 17.50 44.46 12.23
C LEU A 942 18.66 43.49 11.95
N LYS A 943 19.40 43.70 10.86
CA LYS A 943 20.56 42.90 10.46
C LYS A 943 21.87 43.36 11.11
N THR A 944 21.89 44.55 11.72
CA THR A 944 23.05 45.05 12.46
C THR A 944 23.38 44.14 13.65
N PRO A 945 24.66 44.02 14.05
CA PRO A 945 25.07 43.15 15.16
C PRO A 945 24.23 43.36 16.42
N ARG A 946 23.94 44.62 16.73
CA ARG A 946 23.12 45.04 17.86
C ARG A 946 21.74 44.37 17.90
N PHE A 947 20.99 44.41 16.80
CA PHE A 947 19.60 43.93 16.74
C PHE A 947 19.43 42.53 16.16
N ARG A 948 20.49 41.92 15.63
CA ARG A 948 20.43 40.57 15.04
C ARG A 948 19.95 39.53 16.06
N GLU A 949 20.46 39.62 17.29
CA GLU A 949 20.10 38.74 18.41
C GLU A 949 18.86 39.21 19.20
N HIS A 950 18.16 40.25 18.74
CA HIS A 950 16.92 40.67 19.40
C HIS A 950 15.87 39.53 19.32
N PRO A 951 15.13 39.19 20.41
CA PRO A 951 14.23 38.02 20.49
C PRO A 951 13.12 37.95 19.43
N TYR A 952 12.88 39.07 18.74
CA TYR A 952 11.87 39.23 17.69
C TYR A 952 12.47 39.63 16.32
N SER A 953 13.80 39.70 16.17
CA SER A 953 14.45 40.09 14.91
C SER A 953 14.09 39.15 13.77
N LYS A 954 14.18 37.83 14.02
CA LYS A 954 13.79 36.78 13.07
C LYS A 954 12.34 36.91 12.61
N GLU A 955 11.40 37.17 13.53
CA GLU A 955 9.98 37.31 13.20
C GLU A 955 9.71 38.54 12.32
N TRP A 956 10.42 39.66 12.55
CA TRP A 956 10.35 40.83 11.67
C TRP A 956 10.94 40.54 10.29
N LEU A 957 12.13 39.92 10.23
CA LEU A 957 12.82 39.59 8.98
C LEU A 957 12.00 38.63 8.12
N GLU A 958 11.40 37.59 8.70
CA GLU A 958 10.54 36.65 7.99
C GLU A 958 9.34 37.31 7.28
N LYS A 959 8.89 38.47 7.75
CA LYS A 959 7.74 39.19 7.20
C LYS A 959 8.12 40.40 6.34
N LEU A 960 9.27 41.02 6.58
CA LEU A 960 9.70 42.24 5.92
C LEU A 960 10.88 42.06 4.95
N ASP A 961 11.72 41.05 5.12
CA ASP A 961 12.86 40.74 4.23
C ASP A 961 12.46 39.81 3.08
N LEU A 962 11.26 40.05 2.53
CA LEU A 962 10.70 39.33 1.39
C LEU A 962 10.65 40.27 0.18
N PRO A 963 10.67 39.74 -1.06
CA PRO A 963 10.48 40.56 -2.26
C PRO A 963 9.20 41.41 -2.23
N LEU A 964 8.16 40.90 -1.55
CA LEU A 964 6.91 41.60 -1.26
C LEU A 964 6.72 41.68 0.26
N PRO A 965 7.22 42.73 0.93
CA PRO A 965 7.14 42.86 2.38
C PRO A 965 5.69 42.94 2.86
N SER A 966 5.38 42.27 3.97
CA SER A 966 4.07 42.33 4.61
C SER A 966 3.89 43.66 5.36
N THR A 967 3.72 44.76 4.62
CA THR A 967 3.57 46.13 5.15
C THR A 967 2.38 46.29 6.10
N GLY A 968 1.41 45.37 6.05
CA GLY A 968 0.32 45.27 7.03
C GLY A 968 0.83 45.19 8.48
N LEU A 969 1.98 44.54 8.70
CA LEU A 969 2.61 44.41 10.01
C LEU A 969 3.07 45.77 10.57
N LEU A 970 3.69 46.59 9.72
CA LEU A 970 4.10 47.96 10.07
C LEU A 970 2.87 48.84 10.34
N THR A 971 1.81 48.71 9.54
CA THR A 971 0.60 49.52 9.73
C THR A 971 -0.18 49.17 11.00
N SER A 972 -0.04 47.96 11.53
CA SER A 972 -0.65 47.58 12.82
C SER A 972 0.19 48.00 14.03
N ASN A 973 1.53 48.05 13.89
CA ASN A 973 2.42 48.28 15.02
C ASN A 973 2.93 49.73 15.15
N LEU A 974 3.09 50.47 14.05
CA LEU A 974 3.49 51.89 14.10
C LEU A 974 2.52 52.79 14.92
N PRO A 975 1.18 52.62 14.84
CA PRO A 975 0.24 53.38 15.65
C PRO A 975 0.39 53.21 17.17
N LEU A 976 1.04 52.15 17.64
CA LEU A 976 1.33 51.96 19.06
C LEU A 976 2.42 52.94 19.56
N LEU A 977 3.25 53.45 18.65
CA LEU A 977 4.45 54.22 18.98
C LEU A 977 4.28 55.71 18.67
N ARG A 978 3.43 56.06 17.70
CA ARG A 978 3.19 57.42 17.19
C ARG A 978 1.76 57.57 16.66
N ASN A 979 1.28 58.80 16.48
CA ASN A 979 0.10 59.05 15.65
C ASN A 979 0.47 58.78 14.19
N VAL A 980 -0.21 57.87 13.50
CA VAL A 980 0.14 57.48 12.13
C VAL A 980 -1.07 57.55 11.22
N LYS A 981 -1.00 58.41 10.20
CA LYS A 981 -2.05 58.56 9.20
C LYS A 981 -1.61 57.99 7.86
N ARG A 982 -2.50 57.27 7.18
CA ARG A 982 -2.24 56.76 5.83
C ARG A 982 -2.58 57.84 4.81
N VAL A 983 -1.65 58.17 3.94
CA VAL A 983 -1.81 59.20 2.89
C VAL A 983 -1.59 58.56 1.52
N GLN A 984 -2.56 58.75 0.63
CA GLN A 984 -2.47 58.29 -0.76
C GLN A 984 -1.64 59.28 -1.58
N ARG A 985 -0.70 58.79 -2.39
CA ARG A 985 0.06 59.66 -3.29
C ARG A 985 -0.82 60.17 -4.43
N ALA A 986 -0.66 61.44 -4.81
CA ALA A 986 -1.44 62.04 -5.89
C ALA A 986 -1.19 61.38 -7.26
N THR A 987 0.01 60.84 -7.48
CA THR A 987 0.45 60.30 -8.78
C THR A 987 0.05 58.85 -9.02
N HIS A 988 -0.26 58.07 -7.98
CA HIS A 988 -0.61 56.65 -8.11
C HIS A 988 -1.70 56.24 -7.12
N LYS A 989 -2.88 55.84 -7.64
CA LYS A 989 -4.03 55.40 -6.82
C LYS A 989 -3.75 54.18 -5.93
N ARG A 990 -2.64 53.46 -6.11
CA ARG A 990 -2.28 52.27 -5.33
C ARG A 990 -1.04 52.45 -4.44
N ASP A 991 -0.44 53.64 -4.44
CA ASP A 991 0.75 53.92 -3.63
C ASP A 991 0.43 54.82 -2.46
N GLU A 992 0.78 54.34 -1.28
CA GLU A 992 0.49 54.98 0.00
C GLU A 992 1.80 55.16 0.76
N TYR A 993 1.86 56.24 1.54
CA TYR A 993 2.88 56.44 2.56
C TYR A 993 2.20 56.73 3.89
N LEU A 994 2.95 56.60 4.98
CA LEU A 994 2.45 56.87 6.31
C LEU A 994 2.99 58.23 6.79
N LEU A 995 2.13 59.10 7.27
CA LEU A 995 2.51 60.32 7.97
C LEU A 995 2.62 59.99 9.46
N ILE A 996 3.85 59.97 9.98
CA ILE A 996 4.18 59.65 11.36
C ILE A 996 4.28 60.96 12.16
N GLY A 997 3.61 61.04 13.31
CA GLY A 997 3.68 62.18 14.23
C GLY A 997 4.97 62.21 15.07
N PRO A 998 5.20 63.30 15.84
CA PRO A 998 6.38 63.42 16.69
C PRO A 998 6.36 62.43 17.87
N PRO A 999 7.47 62.24 18.59
CA PRO A 999 7.51 61.47 19.83
C PRO A 999 6.42 61.86 20.83
N GLY A 1000 5.81 60.87 21.48
CA GLY A 1000 4.68 61.07 22.41
C GLY A 1000 3.32 61.30 21.74
N SER A 1001 3.23 61.33 20.41
CA SER A 1001 1.94 61.53 19.70
C SER A 1001 1.03 60.30 19.65
N ALA A 1002 1.46 59.13 20.14
CA ALA A 1002 0.64 57.92 20.11
C ALA A 1002 -0.71 58.14 20.80
N VAL A 1003 -1.78 57.66 20.17
CA VAL A 1003 -3.13 57.75 20.74
C VAL A 1003 -3.36 56.59 21.71
N PRO A 1004 -4.19 56.75 22.77
CA PRO A 1004 -4.39 55.72 23.79
C PRO A 1004 -4.90 54.38 23.23
N ASP A 1005 -5.78 54.43 22.22
CA ASP A 1005 -6.24 53.26 21.47
C ASP A 1005 -5.99 53.49 19.97
N PRO A 1006 -5.03 52.77 19.34
CA PRO A 1006 -4.76 52.94 17.93
C PRO A 1006 -5.95 52.47 17.06
N PHE A 1007 -6.89 51.70 17.59
CA PHE A 1007 -8.08 51.25 16.86
C PHE A 1007 -9.28 52.19 17.03
N ASP A 1008 -9.12 53.33 17.72
CA ASP A 1008 -10.17 54.35 17.80
C ASP A 1008 -10.42 54.97 16.42
N MET A 1009 -11.63 54.76 15.93
CA MET A 1009 -12.16 55.29 14.67
C MET A 1009 -12.07 56.83 14.59
N MET A 1010 -12.10 57.52 15.73
CA MET A 1010 -12.03 58.98 15.79
C MET A 1010 -10.62 59.51 15.47
N GLU A 1011 -9.59 58.75 15.80
CA GLU A 1011 -8.19 59.15 15.66
C GLU A 1011 -7.62 58.89 14.25
N ARG A 1012 -8.34 58.15 13.41
CA ARG A 1012 -8.01 57.87 11.99
C ARG A 1012 -6.62 57.28 11.79
N GLN A 1013 -6.21 56.38 12.68
CA GLN A 1013 -4.93 55.69 12.59
C GLN A 1013 -4.84 54.77 11.37
N CYS A 1014 -3.62 54.51 10.90
CA CYS A 1014 -3.37 53.75 9.66
C CYS A 1014 -3.70 52.25 9.75
N CYS A 1015 -3.91 51.71 10.95
CA CYS A 1015 -4.36 50.32 11.17
C CYS A 1015 -5.86 50.13 10.87
N ILE A 1016 -6.63 51.23 10.77
CA ILE A 1016 -8.05 51.20 10.42
C ILE A 1016 -8.18 51.25 8.91
N SER A 1017 -8.84 50.24 8.31
CA SER A 1017 -9.00 50.21 6.86
C SER A 1017 -9.86 51.38 6.36
N GLN A 1018 -9.54 51.90 5.16
CA GLN A 1018 -10.31 52.98 4.57
C GLN A 1018 -11.78 52.61 4.34
N GLU A 1019 -12.09 51.32 4.11
CA GLU A 1019 -13.47 50.84 3.96
C GLU A 1019 -14.26 50.94 5.27
N VAL A 1020 -13.63 50.54 6.39
CA VAL A 1020 -14.21 50.66 7.72
C VAL A 1020 -14.40 52.13 8.08
N MET A 1021 -13.44 52.98 7.75
CA MET A 1021 -13.55 54.44 7.94
C MET A 1021 -14.64 55.07 7.09
N LYS A 1022 -14.76 54.70 5.81
CA LYS A 1022 -15.84 55.17 4.91
C LYS A 1022 -17.21 54.74 5.42
N THR A 1023 -17.34 53.50 5.90
CA THR A 1023 -18.58 52.98 6.47
C THR A 1023 -18.95 53.73 7.74
N TYR A 1024 -18.00 53.94 8.64
CA TYR A 1024 -18.21 54.72 9.87
C TYR A 1024 -18.60 56.17 9.58
N LEU A 1025 -17.93 56.85 8.65
CA LEU A 1025 -18.25 58.22 8.25
C LEU A 1025 -19.61 58.32 7.54
N LYS A 1026 -19.97 57.34 6.71
CA LYS A 1026 -21.29 57.24 6.08
C LYS A 1026 -22.39 57.08 7.14
N ASN A 1027 -22.18 56.17 8.10
CA ASN A 1027 -23.12 55.94 9.20
C ASN A 1027 -23.21 57.17 10.13
N LYS A 1028 -22.09 57.87 10.41
CA LYS A 1028 -22.09 59.09 11.21
C LYS A 1028 -22.82 60.26 10.52
N LYS A 1029 -22.70 60.38 9.18
CA LYS A 1029 -23.51 61.32 8.40
C LYS A 1029 -25.00 61.01 8.47
N ASN A 1030 -25.37 59.73 8.37
CA ASN A 1030 -26.77 59.32 8.46
C ASN A 1030 -27.34 59.51 9.87
N VAL A 1031 -26.57 59.23 10.93
CA VAL A 1031 -26.99 59.48 12.32
C VAL A 1031 -27.11 60.98 12.62
N SER A 1032 -26.32 61.84 11.97
CA SER A 1032 -26.46 63.30 12.11
C SER A 1032 -27.69 63.88 11.41
N THR A 1033 -28.24 63.20 10.39
CA THR A 1033 -29.50 63.60 9.74
C THR A 1033 -30.72 62.96 10.40
N ASP A 1034 -30.58 61.74 10.94
CA ASP A 1034 -31.72 61.01 11.52
C ASP A 1034 -31.96 61.34 13.01
N VAL A 1035 -31.01 61.93 13.73
CA VAL A 1035 -31.19 62.31 15.16
C VAL A 1035 -31.98 63.63 15.34
N GLU A 1036 -32.14 64.45 14.29
CA GLU A 1036 -33.14 65.54 14.28
C GLU A 1036 -34.55 65.05 13.91
N GLU A 1037 -34.71 63.85 13.32
CA GLU A 1037 -36.02 63.29 12.93
C GLU A 1037 -36.51 62.12 13.80
N SER A 1038 -35.66 61.42 14.56
CA SER A 1038 -36.02 60.14 15.24
C SER A 1038 -36.16 60.20 16.77
N VAL A 1039 -36.37 61.36 17.38
CA VAL A 1039 -36.81 61.43 18.80
C VAL A 1039 -38.28 61.00 18.97
N ALA A 1040 -39.01 60.75 17.88
CA ALA A 1040 -40.33 60.14 17.91
C ALA A 1040 -40.28 58.63 17.62
N ASN A 1041 -40.61 57.83 18.64
CA ASN A 1041 -41.04 56.41 18.59
C ASN A 1041 -39.99 55.29 18.83
N LYS A 1042 -39.82 54.95 20.12
CA LYS A 1042 -40.19 53.65 20.79
C LYS A 1042 -39.95 52.31 20.05
N ARG A 1043 -39.71 51.15 20.67
CA ARG A 1043 -39.27 50.60 21.98
C ARG A 1043 -39.50 49.06 21.87
N THR A 1044 -38.59 48.22 22.40
CA THR A 1044 -38.75 46.78 22.83
C THR A 1044 -39.00 45.72 21.73
N SER A 1045 -38.55 44.44 21.72
CA SER A 1045 -38.14 43.45 22.75
C SER A 1045 -37.38 42.22 22.16
N LYS A 1046 -36.45 41.70 22.97
CA LYS A 1046 -35.63 40.46 23.13
C LYS A 1046 -35.84 39.13 22.32
N TYR A 1047 -34.68 38.51 22.02
CA TYR A 1047 -34.19 37.15 21.59
C TYR A 1047 -34.68 35.89 22.39
N PRO A 1048 -34.20 34.59 22.17
CA PRO A 1048 -33.18 34.01 21.21
C PRO A 1048 -33.39 32.58 20.57
N ILE A 1049 -32.66 32.34 19.45
CA ILE A 1049 -31.70 31.25 19.03
C ILE A 1049 -32.04 29.73 19.09
N LYS A 1050 -31.92 29.04 17.92
CA LYS A 1050 -31.09 27.83 17.65
C LYS A 1050 -30.92 27.59 16.13
N GLY A 1051 -29.70 27.29 15.67
CA GLY A 1051 -29.31 27.18 14.25
C GLY A 1051 -29.03 25.76 13.78
N SER A 1052 -29.35 25.47 12.51
CA SER A 1052 -29.11 24.22 11.79
C SER A 1052 -27.98 24.36 10.75
N GLN A 1053 -27.17 23.30 10.62
CA GLN A 1053 -26.09 23.16 9.63
C GLN A 1053 -26.63 22.71 8.25
N LYS A 1054 -26.00 23.22 7.18
CA LYS A 1054 -26.40 23.09 5.76
C LYS A 1054 -25.84 21.82 5.10
N ARG A 1055 -26.69 21.11 4.36
CA ARG A 1055 -26.34 20.11 3.31
C ARG A 1055 -25.87 20.81 2.03
N SER A 1056 -24.81 20.29 1.40
CA SER A 1056 -24.35 20.66 0.04
C SER A 1056 -24.99 19.75 -1.01
N LYS A 1057 -25.29 20.35 -2.17
CA LYS A 1057 -26.08 19.81 -3.28
C LYS A 1057 -25.23 19.02 -4.29
N GLN A 1058 -25.75 17.87 -4.75
CA GLN A 1058 -25.42 17.24 -6.03
C GLN A 1058 -26.00 18.08 -7.19
N ARG A 1059 -25.35 18.03 -8.35
CA ARG A 1059 -25.93 18.40 -9.64
C ARG A 1059 -25.68 17.27 -10.64
N ILE A 1060 -26.81 16.87 -11.22
CA ILE A 1060 -27.14 15.97 -12.35
C ILE A 1060 -25.99 15.79 -13.33
#